data_AF-O57703-F1
#
_entry.id   AF-O57703-F1
#
_cell.length_a   1.000
_cell.length_b   1.000
_cell.length_c   1.000
_cell.angle_alpha   90.00
_cell.angle_beta   90.00
_cell.angle_gamma   90.00
#
_symmetry.space_group_name_H-M   'P 1'
#
loop_
_entity.id
_entity.type
_entity.pdbx_description
1 polymer ?
#
loop_
_entity_poly.entity_id
_entity_poly.type
_entity_poly.pdbx_seq_one_letter_code
_entity_poly.pdbx_strand_id
1 'polypeptide(L)'
;MDDLKLNYAKWFIKNGAAIFPIDPNTKKPVVKEWQRYSHEPLTDEEKQKFLEMISQGYNYAVPGGQKNLVILDFEDKELLKAWIGEETLNKICSKTLCVTTPHGGLHIYLIVDEVPPHKFNPVFVKDGKGVADLQSFDSYVLGPGSCINHKYCSSEKCKWKGKDYTTCYIPVNNTGIGRPDKGLKNFLKWLADKGKKLGIELSGSARAWVEGKQEKSDSHTEKDLEKLKEEMAKYNRFKGKTVDAIRSEVCQSIKKSLDNAKSDKAKAMLNTAFQVVCQGKKYSDLGIDRSRGDWHVLKTLLSHGVTDIDMLQQLIPNDSKVFAPKWDKYFVHTLMKAWNEVKPFLTVLKNAKKKKAKELKEEFAEALSQYIIRKYHIITFIQKHGNGESIVGIFRWSKKKGIYEPVDKTLKKIIRHEIMRIKELFPKSEEEGKVTFYEIKSGLVKLVYDEIMDLTLTEYDDDNIPLRIAFENYTLEWSTDKKENIFKLIPANERTEEHYSFHYIPHKIRDEVFNNTPLPFQVSELEDLARKLCPRSLDTFKQWAGDKWITLFEIIGYTLYPATKIKLAFMLLGPRDSGKSTFLQLLKKILGKHNTVSIRVKELFDSNNRFVMGYLFHKLANLTAETKEYTINDIDRFKTLTGGDQVTSDVKFNGPITFTPYAKIIIASNKLPNVSDKNDMAFWRRWLIIEFPNTFPNDDNWFRQTFTEEEIEGILTVSILAFARVIINGKFDYQQTPEEVRGLWLNNIDSVWSFIKTYVEKGIITLDPRNADLWVPRKELYNLYKEYCLDNGFPGVSLRTFANKLNKYFGITSMKKNFGKKPDGTDDRKRCFVGITINREAKQAIEADMINEVEEFIEYVKKNNHAKKEVLGNCQDFGDEKKANRFVSWCMKKNMCYQRGVDTWEISL
;
A
#
# COMPACT_ATOMS: atom_id res chain seq x y z
N MET A 1 -18.74 -21.71 43.64
CA MET A 1 -19.10 -20.69 42.63
C MET A 1 -20.55 -20.82 42.20
N ASP A 2 -21.07 -22.04 41.98
CA ASP A 2 -22.48 -22.22 41.62
C ASP A 2 -23.47 -21.73 42.69
N ASP A 3 -23.16 -21.89 43.98
CA ASP A 3 -23.97 -21.31 45.05
C ASP A 3 -24.02 -19.77 44.97
N LEU A 4 -22.89 -19.14 44.67
CA LEU A 4 -22.81 -17.68 44.49
C LEU A 4 -23.68 -17.25 43.30
N LYS A 5 -23.54 -17.95 42.16
CA LYS A 5 -24.32 -17.72 40.94
C LYS A 5 -25.82 -17.83 41.21
N LEU A 6 -26.26 -18.91 41.86
CA LEU A 6 -27.66 -19.15 42.18
C LEU A 6 -28.20 -18.12 43.18
N ASN A 7 -27.41 -17.76 44.20
CA ASN A 7 -27.81 -16.76 45.18
C ASN A 7 -27.99 -15.37 44.56
N TYR A 8 -27.09 -14.94 43.67
CA TYR A 8 -27.28 -13.67 42.97
C TYR A 8 -28.41 -13.72 41.95
N ALA A 9 -28.60 -14.83 41.22
CA ALA A 9 -29.75 -15.00 40.34
C ALA A 9 -31.07 -14.83 41.12
N LYS A 10 -31.20 -15.49 42.28
CA LYS A 10 -32.34 -15.32 43.21
C LYS A 10 -32.44 -13.88 43.70
N TRP A 11 -31.32 -13.24 44.02
CA TRP A 11 -31.28 -11.85 44.48
C TRP A 11 -31.78 -10.86 43.42
N PHE A 12 -31.37 -10.98 42.15
CA PHE A 12 -31.88 -10.15 41.06
C PHE A 12 -33.40 -10.30 40.91
N ILE A 13 -33.89 -11.55 40.88
CA ILE A 13 -35.33 -11.84 40.80
C ILE A 13 -36.08 -11.26 42.01
N LYS A 14 -35.54 -11.40 43.23
CA LYS A 14 -36.16 -10.85 44.46
C LYS A 14 -36.24 -9.32 44.44
N ASN A 15 -35.28 -8.66 43.82
CA ASN A 15 -35.31 -7.21 43.58
C ASN A 15 -36.12 -6.84 42.32
N GLY A 16 -36.80 -7.83 41.72
CA GLY A 16 -37.68 -7.72 40.57
C GLY A 16 -36.97 -7.35 39.27
N ALA A 17 -35.68 -7.66 39.15
CA ALA A 17 -35.01 -7.66 37.86
C ALA A 17 -35.25 -9.01 37.17
N ALA A 18 -35.55 -8.96 35.88
CA ALA A 18 -35.55 -10.12 35.01
C ALA A 18 -34.12 -10.62 34.78
N ILE A 19 -34.00 -11.93 34.62
CA ILE A 19 -32.78 -12.64 34.22
C ILE A 19 -33.16 -13.71 33.21
N PHE A 20 -32.19 -14.22 32.45
CA PHE A 20 -32.42 -15.37 31.59
C PHE A 20 -31.18 -16.28 31.51
N PRO A 21 -31.36 -17.58 31.25
CA PRO A 21 -30.26 -18.53 31.21
C PRO A 21 -29.38 -18.36 29.96
N ILE A 22 -28.08 -18.48 30.19
CA ILE A 22 -27.00 -18.48 29.20
C ILE A 22 -26.40 -19.88 29.15
N ASP A 23 -26.12 -20.35 27.93
CA ASP A 23 -25.45 -21.62 27.72
C ASP A 23 -24.12 -21.72 28.51
N PRO A 24 -23.79 -22.85 29.15
CA PRO A 24 -22.58 -22.96 29.97
C PRO A 24 -21.27 -22.79 29.19
N ASN A 25 -21.27 -23.19 27.91
CA ASN A 25 -20.06 -23.24 27.08
C ASN A 25 -19.91 -22.02 26.17
N THR A 26 -21.02 -21.30 25.92
CA THR A 26 -21.06 -20.15 25.02
C THR A 26 -21.70 -18.95 25.70
N LYS A 27 -21.30 -17.72 25.37
CA LYS A 27 -21.97 -16.52 25.90
C LYS A 27 -23.34 -16.25 25.26
N LYS A 28 -24.06 -17.30 24.81
CA LYS A 28 -25.30 -17.15 24.03
C LYS A 28 -26.54 -17.42 24.89
N PRO A 29 -27.61 -16.62 24.73
CA PRO A 29 -28.90 -16.88 25.36
C PRO A 29 -29.51 -18.19 24.90
N VAL A 30 -30.08 -18.95 25.84
CA VAL A 30 -30.86 -20.15 25.54
C VAL A 30 -32.28 -19.78 25.09
N VAL A 31 -32.76 -18.62 25.53
CA VAL A 31 -34.08 -18.08 25.17
C VAL A 31 -33.95 -17.20 23.92
N LYS A 32 -34.69 -17.51 22.85
CA LYS A 32 -34.62 -16.79 21.57
C LYS A 32 -35.07 -15.33 21.66
N GLU A 33 -36.10 -15.05 22.45
CA GLU A 33 -36.73 -13.73 22.60
C GLU A 33 -36.30 -13.02 23.90
N TRP A 34 -35.05 -13.20 24.33
CA TRP A 34 -34.56 -12.66 25.60
C TRP A 34 -34.66 -11.12 25.70
N GLN A 35 -34.71 -10.40 24.57
CA GLN A 35 -34.77 -8.95 24.52
C GLN A 35 -36.01 -8.40 25.24
N ARG A 36 -37.13 -9.13 25.21
CA ARG A 36 -38.38 -8.72 25.89
C ARG A 36 -38.17 -8.50 27.38
N TYR A 37 -37.25 -9.22 28.02
CA TYR A 37 -36.92 -9.08 29.43
C TYR A 37 -36.20 -7.76 29.79
N SER A 38 -35.88 -6.93 28.79
CA SER A 38 -35.47 -5.53 29.00
C SER A 38 -36.68 -4.62 29.32
N HIS A 39 -37.90 -5.08 29.05
CA HIS A 39 -39.13 -4.29 29.11
C HIS A 39 -40.21 -4.97 29.97
N GLU A 40 -40.25 -6.30 29.96
CA GLU A 40 -41.27 -7.12 30.63
C GLU A 40 -40.68 -7.84 31.84
N PRO A 41 -41.43 -7.95 32.96
CA PRO A 41 -41.02 -8.78 34.10
C PRO A 41 -41.14 -10.28 33.77
N LEU A 42 -40.39 -11.10 34.49
CA LEU A 42 -40.55 -12.56 34.42
C LEU A 42 -41.90 -13.01 34.99
N THR A 43 -42.56 -13.97 34.33
CA THR A 43 -43.68 -14.70 34.91
C THR A 43 -43.21 -15.62 36.05
N ASP A 44 -44.11 -16.06 36.93
CA ASP A 44 -43.73 -16.94 38.04
C ASP A 44 -43.21 -18.31 37.56
N GLU A 45 -43.77 -18.82 36.46
CA GLU A 45 -43.28 -20.02 35.77
C GLU A 45 -41.85 -19.83 35.24
N GLU A 46 -41.58 -18.67 34.62
CA GLU A 46 -40.24 -18.35 34.12
C GLU A 46 -39.22 -18.20 35.23
N LYS A 47 -39.58 -17.58 36.35
CA LYS A 47 -38.71 -17.46 37.52
C LYS A 47 -38.29 -18.84 38.02
N GLN A 48 -39.23 -19.77 38.19
CA GLN A 48 -38.94 -21.13 38.63
C GLN A 48 -38.06 -21.86 37.62
N LYS A 49 -38.47 -21.87 36.35
CA LYS A 49 -37.74 -22.54 35.26
C LYS A 49 -36.30 -22.03 35.11
N PHE A 50 -36.10 -20.72 35.12
CA PHE A 50 -34.77 -20.14 34.95
C PHE A 50 -33.88 -20.41 36.15
N LEU A 51 -34.41 -20.37 37.38
CA LEU A 51 -33.65 -20.74 38.58
C LEU A 51 -33.25 -22.22 38.58
N GLU A 52 -34.12 -23.11 38.11
CA GLU A 52 -33.82 -24.53 37.95
C GLU A 52 -32.72 -24.77 36.91
N MET A 53 -32.78 -24.10 35.75
CA MET A 53 -31.72 -24.20 34.75
C MET A 53 -30.37 -23.71 35.32
N ILE A 54 -30.37 -22.60 36.07
CA ILE A 54 -29.16 -22.06 36.69
C ILE A 54 -28.59 -23.02 37.74
N SER A 55 -29.44 -23.69 38.54
CA SER A 55 -28.98 -24.71 39.50
C SER A 55 -28.44 -25.96 38.82
N GLN A 56 -28.89 -26.26 37.59
CA GLN A 56 -28.35 -27.32 36.73
C GLN A 56 -27.04 -26.94 36.01
N GLY A 57 -26.47 -25.76 36.30
CA GLY A 57 -25.15 -25.36 35.81
C GLY A 57 -25.16 -24.31 34.71
N TYR A 58 -26.32 -23.88 34.21
CA TYR A 58 -26.38 -22.76 33.26
C TYR A 58 -25.82 -21.47 33.87
N ASN A 59 -25.22 -20.64 33.03
CA ASN A 59 -24.93 -19.25 33.38
C ASN A 59 -26.23 -18.44 33.30
N TYR A 60 -26.19 -17.18 33.72
CA TYR A 60 -27.33 -16.28 33.53
C TYR A 60 -26.87 -14.89 33.12
N ALA A 61 -27.78 -14.17 32.48
CA ALA A 61 -27.57 -12.79 32.08
C ALA A 61 -28.63 -11.86 32.68
N VAL A 62 -28.21 -10.62 32.89
CA VAL A 62 -29.04 -9.51 33.34
C VAL A 62 -29.20 -8.56 32.15
N PRO A 63 -30.40 -8.45 31.55
CA PRO A 63 -30.67 -7.47 30.50
C PRO A 63 -30.64 -6.04 31.07
N GLY A 64 -30.11 -5.10 30.31
CA GLY A 64 -30.15 -3.67 30.63
C GLY A 64 -31.48 -3.03 30.21
N GLY A 65 -31.72 -1.80 30.67
CA GLY A 65 -32.91 -1.00 30.38
C GLY A 65 -34.08 -1.23 31.34
N GLN A 66 -34.32 -2.48 31.75
CA GLN A 66 -35.39 -2.82 32.70
C GLN A 66 -35.28 -2.04 34.02
N LYS A 67 -36.38 -1.51 34.54
CA LYS A 67 -36.41 -0.72 35.79
C LYS A 67 -35.34 0.39 35.86
N ASN A 68 -35.04 0.98 34.71
CA ASN A 68 -33.96 1.94 34.52
C ASN A 68 -32.56 1.44 34.93
N LEU A 69 -32.32 0.14 34.85
CA LEU A 69 -31.02 -0.46 35.08
C LEU A 69 -30.11 -0.23 33.87
N VAL A 70 -28.91 0.27 34.09
CA VAL A 70 -27.83 0.27 33.10
C VAL A 70 -26.57 -0.33 33.70
N ILE A 71 -25.71 -0.85 32.84
CA ILE A 71 -24.43 -1.41 33.26
C ILE A 71 -23.32 -0.76 32.44
N LEU A 72 -22.40 -0.08 33.11
CA LEU A 72 -21.15 0.36 32.51
C LEU A 72 -20.17 -0.80 32.50
N ASP A 73 -19.81 -1.26 31.32
CA ASP A 73 -18.93 -2.40 31.08
C ASP A 73 -17.57 -1.90 30.61
N PHE A 74 -16.63 -1.75 31.55
CA PHE A 74 -15.26 -1.32 31.27
C PHE A 74 -14.42 -2.54 30.86
N GLU A 75 -13.69 -2.42 29.75
CA GLU A 75 -12.85 -3.52 29.23
C GLU A 75 -11.66 -3.83 30.15
N ASP A 76 -11.14 -2.82 30.87
CA ASP A 76 -9.96 -2.93 31.73
C ASP A 76 -10.15 -2.18 33.06
N LYS A 77 -10.14 -2.93 34.16
CA LYS A 77 -10.28 -2.38 35.52
C LYS A 77 -9.07 -1.53 35.94
N GLU A 78 -7.86 -1.91 35.56
CA GLU A 78 -6.65 -1.18 35.93
C GLU A 78 -6.57 0.15 35.18
N LEU A 79 -7.03 0.18 33.92
CA LEU A 79 -7.21 1.44 33.20
C LEU A 79 -8.21 2.35 33.92
N LEU A 80 -9.36 1.82 34.36
CA LEU A 80 -10.33 2.60 35.11
C LEU A 80 -9.76 3.11 36.45
N LYS A 81 -8.99 2.27 37.14
CA LYS A 81 -8.29 2.63 38.38
C LYS A 81 -7.31 3.79 38.16
N ALA A 82 -6.52 3.75 37.09
CA ALA A 82 -5.63 4.84 36.70
C ALA A 82 -6.39 6.11 36.27
N TRP A 83 -7.58 5.93 35.68
CA TRP A 83 -8.41 7.01 35.18
C TRP A 83 -9.06 7.84 36.29
N ILE A 84 -9.76 7.22 37.24
CA ILE A 84 -10.50 7.96 38.27
C ILE A 84 -9.84 7.94 39.66
N GLY A 85 -8.79 7.13 39.83
CA GLY A 85 -8.11 6.88 41.09
C GLY A 85 -8.74 5.73 41.88
N GLU A 86 -7.91 4.97 42.61
CA GLU A 86 -8.32 3.81 43.40
C GLU A 86 -9.33 4.14 44.48
N GLU A 87 -9.08 5.20 45.26
CA GLU A 87 -9.97 5.63 46.33
C GLU A 87 -11.37 5.99 45.79
N THR A 88 -11.40 6.70 44.66
CA THR A 88 -12.64 7.06 43.97
C THR A 88 -13.40 5.82 43.46
N LEU A 89 -12.69 4.86 42.85
CA LEU A 89 -13.29 3.62 42.36
C LEU A 89 -13.87 2.80 43.52
N ASN A 90 -13.15 2.70 44.64
CA ASN A 90 -13.62 2.05 45.86
C ASN A 90 -14.86 2.75 46.42
N LYS A 91 -14.93 4.08 46.39
CA LYS A 91 -16.09 4.87 46.81
C LYS A 91 -17.31 4.67 45.89
N ILE A 92 -17.11 4.50 44.58
CA ILE A 92 -18.20 4.16 43.66
C ILE A 92 -18.72 2.76 43.97
N CYS A 93 -17.82 1.79 44.10
CA CYS A 93 -18.20 0.42 44.41
C CYS A 93 -18.72 0.24 45.85
N SER A 94 -18.48 1.14 46.80
CA SER A 94 -19.18 1.08 48.10
C SER A 94 -20.65 1.51 48.01
N LYS A 95 -21.01 2.29 46.98
CA LYS A 95 -22.37 2.79 46.75
C LYS A 95 -23.20 1.96 45.78
N THR A 96 -22.58 1.11 44.95
CA THR A 96 -23.28 0.29 43.96
C THR A 96 -22.60 -1.04 43.69
N LEU A 97 -23.36 -2.00 43.16
CA LEU A 97 -22.86 -3.31 42.75
C LEU A 97 -21.80 -3.18 41.64
N CYS A 98 -20.60 -3.66 41.93
CA CYS A 98 -19.47 -3.77 41.00
C CYS A 98 -19.07 -5.23 40.82
N VAL A 99 -18.76 -5.66 39.60
CA VAL A 99 -18.43 -7.06 39.30
C VAL A 99 -17.22 -7.12 38.36
N THR A 100 -16.14 -7.77 38.77
CA THR A 100 -14.98 -7.99 37.90
C THR A 100 -15.31 -9.01 36.83
N THR A 101 -14.88 -8.75 35.60
CA THR A 101 -15.15 -9.63 34.46
C THR A 101 -14.03 -10.65 34.25
N PRO A 102 -14.34 -11.81 33.65
CA PRO A 102 -13.37 -12.85 33.28
C PRO A 102 -12.13 -12.40 32.50
N HIS A 103 -12.21 -11.26 31.81
CA HIS A 103 -11.16 -10.73 30.93
C HIS A 103 -10.39 -9.54 31.52
N GLY A 104 -10.60 -9.24 32.81
CA GLY A 104 -9.91 -8.16 33.54
C GLY A 104 -10.62 -6.81 33.50
N GLY A 105 -11.88 -6.78 33.05
CA GLY A 105 -12.74 -5.61 33.05
C GLY A 105 -13.55 -5.46 34.34
N LEU A 106 -14.45 -4.48 34.35
CA LEU A 106 -15.34 -4.19 35.48
C LEU A 106 -16.74 -3.77 35.00
N HIS A 107 -17.77 -4.45 35.49
CA HIS A 107 -19.15 -3.97 35.38
C HIS A 107 -19.51 -3.10 36.58
N ILE A 108 -20.12 -1.94 36.32
CA ILE A 108 -20.75 -1.08 37.34
C ILE A 108 -22.24 -0.99 37.03
N TYR A 109 -23.07 -1.56 37.91
CA TYR A 109 -24.52 -1.56 37.77
C TYR A 109 -25.07 -0.26 38.36
N LEU A 110 -26.01 0.40 37.68
CA LEU A 110 -26.60 1.66 38.13
C LEU A 110 -28.10 1.69 37.82
N ILE A 111 -28.90 2.17 38.77
CA ILE A 111 -30.26 2.62 38.49
C ILE A 111 -30.19 4.10 38.11
N VAL A 112 -30.81 4.48 37.00
CA VAL A 112 -30.73 5.85 36.47
C VAL A 112 -32.11 6.47 36.30
N ASP A 113 -32.18 7.80 36.25
CA ASP A 113 -33.46 8.50 36.04
C ASP A 113 -33.89 8.47 34.56
N GLU A 114 -32.90 8.48 33.66
CA GLU A 114 -33.09 8.44 32.20
C GLU A 114 -32.12 7.41 31.60
N VAL A 115 -32.66 6.34 31.02
CA VAL A 115 -31.90 5.38 30.21
C VAL A 115 -31.77 5.93 28.79
N PRO A 116 -30.60 5.82 28.13
CA PRO A 116 -30.49 6.12 26.71
C PRO A 116 -31.55 5.42 25.85
N PRO A 117 -32.28 6.14 24.99
CA PRO A 117 -33.28 5.52 24.10
C PRO A 117 -32.64 4.64 23.01
N HIS A 118 -31.35 4.87 22.71
CA HIS A 118 -30.57 4.12 21.74
C HIS A 118 -29.23 3.66 22.33
N LYS A 119 -28.78 2.46 21.95
CA LYS A 119 -27.46 1.95 22.31
C LYS A 119 -26.38 2.70 21.54
N PHE A 120 -25.37 3.24 22.22
CA PHE A 120 -24.29 4.03 21.60
C PHE A 120 -22.89 3.52 21.96
N ASN A 121 -22.68 2.20 21.94
CA ASN A 121 -21.39 1.61 22.27
C ASN A 121 -20.32 1.88 21.19
N PRO A 122 -19.07 2.20 21.56
CA PRO A 122 -18.58 2.38 22.94
C PRO A 122 -19.00 3.73 23.55
N VAL A 123 -19.15 3.80 24.87
CA VAL A 123 -19.43 5.08 25.57
C VAL A 123 -18.16 5.94 25.68
N PHE A 124 -17.00 5.31 25.87
CA PHE A 124 -15.71 5.99 25.96
C PHE A 124 -14.70 5.39 25.00
N VAL A 125 -13.86 6.25 24.42
CA VAL A 125 -12.79 5.89 23.50
C VAL A 125 -11.45 6.40 24.02
N LYS A 126 -10.40 5.61 23.79
CA LYS A 126 -9.00 5.97 24.00
C LYS A 126 -8.23 5.55 22.76
N ASP A 127 -7.50 6.46 22.13
CA ASP A 127 -6.71 6.18 20.91
C ASP A 127 -7.54 5.52 19.79
N GLY A 128 -8.80 5.97 19.62
CA GLY A 128 -9.74 5.45 18.63
C GLY A 128 -10.35 4.07 18.94
N LYS A 129 -9.99 3.44 20.06
CA LYS A 129 -10.55 2.15 20.53
C LYS A 129 -11.56 2.37 21.66
N GLY A 130 -12.66 1.62 21.64
CA GLY A 130 -13.64 1.64 22.73
C GLY A 130 -13.05 1.01 24.00
N VAL A 131 -13.12 1.71 25.13
CA VAL A 131 -12.60 1.24 26.42
C VAL A 131 -13.71 0.93 27.44
N ALA A 132 -14.93 1.37 27.15
CA ALA A 132 -16.10 1.05 27.94
C ALA A 132 -17.37 1.09 27.08
N ASP A 133 -18.31 0.23 27.42
CA ASP A 133 -19.64 0.10 26.83
C ASP A 133 -20.71 0.47 27.86
N LEU A 134 -21.87 0.93 27.39
CA LEU A 134 -23.05 1.15 28.23
C LEU A 134 -24.14 0.18 27.82
N GLN A 135 -24.34 -0.86 28.62
CA GLN A 135 -25.39 -1.86 28.37
C GLN A 135 -26.73 -1.33 28.91
N SER A 136 -27.69 -1.13 27.99
CA SER A 136 -29.07 -0.68 28.23
C SER A 136 -30.07 -1.62 27.50
N PHE A 137 -31.19 -1.11 26.98
CA PHE A 137 -32.18 -1.90 26.25
C PHE A 137 -31.57 -2.72 25.10
N ASP A 138 -32.06 -3.95 24.90
CA ASP A 138 -31.56 -4.92 23.91
C ASP A 138 -30.07 -5.27 24.07
N SER A 139 -29.57 -5.19 25.30
CA SER A 139 -28.24 -5.67 25.65
C SER A 139 -28.25 -6.31 27.03
N TYR A 140 -27.23 -7.12 27.33
CA TYR A 140 -27.13 -7.83 28.59
C TYR A 140 -25.68 -8.01 28.99
N VAL A 141 -25.49 -8.27 30.28
CA VAL A 141 -24.22 -8.73 30.85
C VAL A 141 -24.42 -10.07 31.53
N LEU A 142 -23.40 -10.93 31.53
CA LEU A 142 -23.43 -12.14 32.38
C LEU A 142 -23.42 -11.72 33.85
N GLY A 143 -24.24 -12.38 34.67
CA GLY A 143 -24.42 -12.04 36.07
C GLY A 143 -23.30 -12.58 36.98
N PRO A 144 -23.16 -12.01 38.20
CA PRO A 144 -22.25 -12.50 39.24
C PRO A 144 -22.32 -14.02 39.43
N GLY A 145 -21.16 -14.64 39.64
CA GLY A 145 -21.01 -16.08 39.81
C GLY A 145 -20.98 -16.89 38.51
N SER A 146 -21.36 -16.30 37.37
CA SER A 146 -21.24 -16.97 36.06
C SER A 146 -19.77 -17.19 35.69
N CYS A 147 -19.44 -18.34 35.12
CA CYS A 147 -18.07 -18.73 34.77
C CYS A 147 -17.95 -19.07 33.28
N ILE A 148 -16.82 -18.72 32.66
CA ILE A 148 -16.54 -18.96 31.24
C ILE A 148 -15.24 -19.74 31.12
N ASN A 149 -15.29 -20.86 30.39
CA ASN A 149 -14.08 -21.56 29.93
C ASN A 149 -13.59 -20.94 28.62
N HIS A 150 -12.33 -20.47 28.61
CA HIS A 150 -11.73 -19.75 27.48
C HIS A 150 -11.32 -20.65 26.31
N LYS A 151 -11.41 -21.99 26.46
CA LYS A 151 -11.22 -22.97 25.39
C LYS A 151 -12.17 -22.71 24.23
N TYR A 152 -13.40 -22.29 24.53
CA TYR A 152 -14.46 -22.03 23.56
C TYR A 152 -14.55 -20.55 23.12
N CYS A 153 -13.62 -19.71 23.56
CA CYS A 153 -13.57 -18.31 23.12
C CYS A 153 -13.08 -18.22 21.67
N SER A 154 -13.85 -17.57 20.80
CA SER A 154 -13.48 -17.28 19.41
C SER A 154 -13.01 -15.84 19.17
N SER A 155 -13.31 -14.92 20.09
CA SER A 155 -12.98 -13.49 19.97
C SER A 155 -11.50 -13.21 20.22
N GLU A 156 -10.89 -12.38 19.37
CA GLU A 156 -9.53 -11.85 19.57
C GLU A 156 -9.39 -10.98 20.83
N LYS A 157 -10.50 -10.50 21.40
CA LYS A 157 -10.51 -9.77 22.68
C LYS A 157 -10.28 -10.68 23.90
N CYS A 158 -10.36 -12.00 23.74
CA CYS A 158 -10.14 -12.95 24.83
C CYS A 158 -8.63 -13.15 25.08
N LYS A 159 -8.12 -12.62 26.20
CA LYS A 159 -6.71 -12.79 26.64
C LYS A 159 -6.28 -14.26 26.74
N TRP A 160 -7.23 -15.17 26.95
CA TRP A 160 -6.99 -16.61 27.16
C TRP A 160 -7.54 -17.48 26.02
N LYS A 161 -7.72 -16.90 24.82
CA LYS A 161 -8.33 -17.57 23.66
C LYS A 161 -7.73 -18.96 23.41
N GLY A 162 -8.60 -19.98 23.38
CA GLY A 162 -8.22 -21.38 23.09
C GLY A 162 -7.56 -22.13 24.25
N LYS A 163 -7.33 -21.47 25.41
CA LYS A 163 -6.77 -22.12 26.59
C LYS A 163 -7.87 -22.73 27.45
N ASP A 164 -7.67 -23.97 27.91
CA ASP A 164 -8.56 -24.63 28.87
C ASP A 164 -8.36 -24.02 30.26
N TYR A 165 -8.97 -22.85 30.44
CA TYR A 165 -8.84 -22.00 31.61
C TYR A 165 -10.20 -21.37 31.88
N THR A 166 -10.67 -21.42 33.12
CA THR A 166 -12.00 -20.90 33.50
C THR A 166 -11.84 -19.71 34.42
N THR A 167 -12.49 -18.59 34.07
CA THR A 167 -12.60 -17.43 34.97
C THR A 167 -14.06 -16.98 35.08
N CYS A 168 -14.39 -16.31 36.19
CA CYS A 168 -15.77 -16.03 36.56
C CYS A 168 -16.03 -14.54 36.77
N TYR A 169 -17.29 -14.14 36.69
CA TYR A 169 -17.77 -12.83 37.07
C TYR A 169 -17.84 -12.76 38.60
N ILE A 170 -16.90 -12.06 39.22
CA ILE A 170 -16.76 -12.03 40.68
C ILE A 170 -17.26 -10.68 41.21
N PRO A 171 -18.25 -10.66 42.11
CA PRO A 171 -18.70 -9.41 42.72
C PRO A 171 -17.59 -8.82 43.59
N VAL A 172 -17.34 -7.52 43.45
CA VAL A 172 -16.36 -6.78 44.26
C VAL A 172 -16.90 -6.49 45.66
N ASN A 173 -18.23 -6.40 45.77
CA ASN A 173 -18.96 -6.04 46.97
C ASN A 173 -20.29 -6.80 47.03
N ASN A 174 -21.01 -6.64 48.13
CA ASN A 174 -22.36 -7.19 48.32
C ASN A 174 -23.42 -6.09 48.50
N THR A 175 -23.16 -4.92 47.93
CA THR A 175 -24.06 -3.76 48.04
C THR A 175 -25.16 -3.83 46.98
N GLY A 176 -26.28 -3.14 47.24
CA GLY A 176 -27.37 -3.02 46.26
C GLY A 176 -26.97 -2.21 45.01
N ILE A 177 -27.86 -2.14 44.03
CA ILE A 177 -27.65 -1.28 42.85
C ILE A 177 -28.05 0.15 43.22
N GLY A 178 -27.05 1.02 43.29
CA GLY A 178 -27.21 2.43 43.65
C GLY A 178 -27.60 3.32 42.48
N ARG A 179 -27.89 4.59 42.80
CA ARG A 179 -28.16 5.66 41.83
C ARG A 179 -26.99 6.67 41.82
N PRO A 180 -26.62 7.21 40.65
CA PRO A 180 -25.62 8.29 40.60
C PRO A 180 -26.21 9.62 41.12
N ASP A 181 -25.45 10.32 41.97
CA ASP A 181 -25.89 11.52 42.73
C ASP A 181 -26.48 12.67 41.87
N LYS A 182 -26.25 12.69 40.55
CA LYS A 182 -26.76 13.71 39.60
C LYS A 182 -27.25 13.13 38.26
N GLY A 183 -27.66 11.87 38.24
CA GLY A 183 -28.11 11.18 37.03
C GLY A 183 -26.96 10.74 36.10
N LEU A 184 -27.30 9.91 35.11
CA LEU A 184 -26.32 9.23 34.25
C LEU A 184 -25.49 10.20 33.40
N LYS A 185 -26.13 11.20 32.77
CA LYS A 185 -25.43 12.17 31.90
C LYS A 185 -24.30 12.89 32.64
N ASN A 186 -24.56 13.35 33.87
CA ASN A 186 -23.55 14.03 34.67
C ASN A 186 -22.45 13.08 35.16
N PHE A 187 -22.80 11.82 35.46
CA PHE A 187 -21.82 10.80 35.79
C PHE A 187 -20.86 10.52 34.61
N LEU A 188 -21.39 10.42 33.39
CA LEU A 188 -20.58 10.25 32.17
C LEU A 188 -19.72 11.47 31.86
N LYS A 189 -20.23 12.70 32.04
CA LYS A 189 -19.43 13.94 31.92
C LYS A 189 -18.26 13.94 32.91
N TRP A 190 -18.55 13.64 34.16
CA TRP A 190 -17.53 13.58 35.21
C TRP A 190 -16.45 12.54 34.91
N LEU A 191 -16.82 11.36 34.40
CA LEU A 191 -15.86 10.37 33.91
C LEU A 191 -15.03 10.92 32.75
N ALA A 192 -15.65 11.53 31.73
CA ALA A 192 -14.95 12.14 30.61
C ALA A 192 -13.92 13.20 31.05
N ASP A 193 -14.30 14.07 31.98
CA ASP A 193 -13.44 15.12 32.52
C ASP A 193 -12.21 14.55 33.24
N LYS A 194 -12.39 13.46 34.01
CA LYS A 194 -11.26 12.75 34.64
C LYS A 194 -10.36 12.05 33.61
N GLY A 195 -10.91 11.68 32.45
CA GLY A 195 -10.23 10.89 31.42
C GLY A 195 -9.40 11.70 30.46
N LYS A 196 -9.66 13.01 30.37
CA LYS A 196 -9.05 13.92 29.41
C LYS A 196 -7.51 13.91 29.44
N LYS A 197 -6.91 13.81 30.63
CA LYS A 197 -5.44 13.73 30.79
C LYS A 197 -4.83 12.43 30.27
N LEU A 198 -5.63 11.37 30.17
CA LEU A 198 -5.22 10.06 29.65
C LEU A 198 -5.66 9.84 28.19
N GLY A 199 -6.17 10.88 27.52
CA GLY A 199 -6.71 10.79 26.17
C GLY A 199 -8.01 9.97 26.08
N ILE A 200 -8.72 9.80 27.21
CA ILE A 200 -10.01 9.12 27.24
C ILE A 200 -11.12 10.14 27.08
N GLU A 201 -11.94 9.97 26.06
CA GLU A 201 -13.03 10.88 25.72
C GLU A 201 -14.34 10.13 25.47
N LEU A 202 -15.48 10.84 25.55
CA LEU A 202 -16.75 10.31 25.06
C LEU A 202 -16.66 10.01 23.56
N SER A 203 -17.22 8.88 23.12
CA SER A 203 -17.40 8.63 21.68
C SER A 203 -18.32 9.68 21.05
N GLY A 204 -18.29 9.85 19.72
CA GLY A 204 -19.14 10.84 19.03
C GLY A 204 -20.63 10.71 19.38
N SER A 205 -21.15 9.48 19.36
CA SER A 205 -22.55 9.18 19.70
C SER A 205 -22.85 9.37 21.19
N ALA A 206 -21.93 9.01 22.09
CA ALA A 206 -22.09 9.23 23.52
C ALA A 206 -22.05 10.73 23.87
N ARG A 207 -21.12 11.48 23.27
CA ARG A 207 -20.98 12.93 23.40
C ARG A 207 -22.26 13.64 22.94
N ALA A 208 -22.83 13.22 21.82
CA ALA A 208 -24.09 13.78 21.32
C ALA A 208 -25.25 13.62 22.30
N TRP A 209 -25.40 12.44 22.93
CA TRP A 209 -26.43 12.19 23.93
C TRP A 209 -26.17 12.92 25.27
N VAL A 210 -24.91 12.98 25.71
CA VAL A 210 -24.51 13.57 26.99
C VAL A 210 -24.52 15.11 26.96
N GLU A 211 -24.10 15.72 25.85
CA GLU A 211 -23.96 17.17 25.71
C GLU A 211 -25.12 17.84 24.96
N GLY A 212 -26.02 17.05 24.35
CA GLY A 212 -27.14 17.59 23.57
C GLY A 212 -26.74 18.22 22.23
N LYS A 213 -25.48 18.06 21.81
CA LYS A 213 -25.00 18.51 20.50
C LYS A 213 -25.26 17.43 19.46
N GLN A 214 -26.24 17.66 18.59
CA GLN A 214 -26.48 16.82 17.42
C GLN A 214 -25.22 16.78 16.55
N GLU A 215 -24.78 15.58 16.14
CA GLU A 215 -23.95 15.44 14.95
C GLU A 215 -24.61 16.20 13.79
N LYS A 216 -23.80 16.75 12.87
CA LYS A 216 -24.24 16.91 11.47
C LYS A 216 -24.46 15.51 10.87
N SER A 217 -25.45 14.79 11.37
CA SER A 217 -26.10 13.68 10.69
C SER A 217 -27.27 14.31 9.95
N ASP A 218 -27.40 14.06 8.65
CA ASP A 218 -28.53 14.50 7.83
C ASP A 218 -29.85 14.27 8.58
N SER A 219 -30.38 15.34 9.20
CA SER A 219 -31.63 15.30 9.92
C SER A 219 -32.73 15.43 8.88
N HIS A 220 -33.17 14.30 8.32
CA HIS A 220 -34.44 14.26 7.62
C HIS A 220 -35.55 14.46 8.66
N THR A 221 -36.07 15.69 8.67
CA THR A 221 -37.20 16.12 9.48
C THR A 221 -38.49 15.50 8.98
N GLU A 222 -39.55 15.50 9.79
CA GLU A 222 -40.92 15.15 9.37
C GLU A 222 -41.34 15.95 8.13
N LYS A 223 -40.86 17.20 8.03
CA LYS A 223 -40.97 18.09 6.88
C LYS A 223 -40.26 17.58 5.61
N ASP A 224 -39.16 16.84 5.75
CA ASP A 224 -38.48 16.21 4.60
C ASP A 224 -39.22 14.96 4.12
N LEU A 225 -39.89 14.24 5.04
CA LEU A 225 -40.76 13.13 4.67
C LEU A 225 -42.01 13.62 3.93
N GLU A 226 -42.63 14.72 4.36
CA GLU A 226 -43.75 15.35 3.65
C GLU A 226 -43.36 15.81 2.24
N LYS A 227 -42.22 16.53 2.12
CA LYS A 227 -41.68 16.91 0.80
C LYS A 227 -41.40 15.71 -0.08
N LEU A 228 -40.84 14.64 0.49
CA LEU A 228 -40.56 13.41 -0.23
C LEU A 228 -41.86 12.74 -0.70
N LYS A 229 -42.90 12.68 0.16
CA LYS A 229 -44.25 12.17 -0.20
C LYS A 229 -44.83 12.96 -1.37
N GLU A 230 -44.84 14.28 -1.30
CA GLU A 230 -45.33 15.15 -2.39
C GLU A 230 -44.57 14.95 -3.70
N GLU A 231 -43.26 14.78 -3.63
CA GLU A 231 -42.42 14.57 -4.79
C GLU A 231 -42.67 13.20 -5.43
N MET A 232 -42.64 12.13 -4.63
CA MET A 232 -42.84 10.76 -5.06
C MET A 232 -44.23 10.51 -5.62
N ALA A 233 -45.26 11.18 -5.08
CA ALA A 233 -46.63 11.11 -5.58
C ALA A 233 -46.76 11.51 -7.06
N LYS A 234 -45.88 12.39 -7.57
CA LYS A 234 -45.85 12.83 -8.99
C LYS A 234 -45.47 11.71 -9.96
N TYR A 235 -44.96 10.59 -9.46
CA TYR A 235 -44.48 9.44 -10.24
C TYR A 235 -45.27 8.16 -9.95
N ASN A 236 -46.30 8.23 -9.10
CA ASN A 236 -47.08 7.04 -8.73
C ASN A 236 -47.93 6.57 -9.92
N ARG A 237 -47.60 5.39 -10.45
CA ARG A 237 -48.34 4.77 -11.58
C ARG A 237 -49.69 4.20 -11.14
N PHE A 238 -49.86 3.90 -9.86
CA PHE A 238 -50.98 3.11 -9.34
C PHE A 238 -52.00 3.94 -8.55
N LYS A 239 -52.11 5.23 -8.85
CA LYS A 239 -53.03 6.14 -8.16
C LYS A 239 -54.47 5.60 -8.20
N GLY A 240 -55.07 5.39 -7.03
CA GLY A 240 -56.46 4.93 -6.87
C GLY A 240 -56.68 3.41 -6.96
N LYS A 241 -55.62 2.59 -7.04
CA LYS A 241 -55.74 1.12 -7.01
C LYS A 241 -55.58 0.55 -5.60
N THR A 242 -56.20 -0.61 -5.33
CA THR A 242 -56.02 -1.35 -4.07
C THR A 242 -54.66 -2.04 -4.00
N VAL A 243 -54.19 -2.35 -2.80
CA VAL A 243 -52.89 -3.00 -2.56
C VAL A 243 -52.77 -4.32 -3.31
N ASP A 244 -53.84 -5.13 -3.36
CA ASP A 244 -53.84 -6.41 -4.08
C ASP A 244 -53.80 -6.23 -5.60
N ALA A 245 -54.48 -5.21 -6.14
CA ALA A 245 -54.40 -4.87 -7.55
C ALA A 245 -52.98 -4.41 -7.93
N ILE A 246 -52.36 -3.57 -7.09
CA ILE A 246 -50.96 -3.13 -7.25
C ILE A 246 -50.02 -4.32 -7.20
N ARG A 247 -50.16 -5.18 -6.18
CA ARG A 247 -49.33 -6.38 -6.00
C ARG A 247 -49.40 -7.27 -7.23
N SER A 248 -50.60 -7.55 -7.75
CA SER A 248 -50.78 -8.37 -8.96
C SER A 248 -50.06 -7.80 -10.18
N GLU A 249 -50.30 -6.52 -10.52
CA GLU A 249 -49.70 -5.87 -11.68
C GLU A 249 -48.18 -5.73 -11.58
N VAL A 250 -47.68 -5.35 -10.39
CA VAL A 250 -46.25 -5.24 -10.14
C VAL A 250 -45.59 -6.61 -10.21
N CYS A 251 -46.21 -7.66 -9.70
CA CYS A 251 -45.66 -9.01 -9.76
C CYS A 251 -45.54 -9.56 -11.18
N GLN A 252 -46.53 -9.33 -12.03
CA GLN A 252 -46.43 -9.63 -13.46
C GLN A 252 -45.28 -8.86 -14.10
N SER A 253 -45.15 -7.57 -13.77
CA SER A 253 -44.10 -6.70 -14.28
C SER A 253 -42.69 -7.15 -13.84
N ILE A 254 -42.50 -7.41 -12.55
CA ILE A 254 -41.24 -7.92 -11.97
C ILE A 254 -40.88 -9.27 -12.60
N LYS A 255 -41.86 -10.17 -12.76
CA LYS A 255 -41.62 -11.49 -13.37
C LYS A 255 -41.12 -11.38 -14.81
N LYS A 256 -41.76 -10.52 -15.62
CA LYS A 256 -41.31 -10.23 -16.99
C LYS A 256 -39.90 -9.65 -17.02
N SER A 257 -39.56 -8.72 -16.12
CA SER A 257 -38.20 -8.18 -16.01
C SER A 257 -37.19 -9.26 -15.57
N LEU A 258 -37.55 -10.10 -14.60
CA LEU A 258 -36.71 -11.18 -14.07
C LEU A 258 -36.37 -12.22 -15.15
N ASP A 259 -37.36 -12.65 -15.92
CA ASP A 259 -37.17 -13.64 -16.99
C ASP A 259 -36.29 -13.10 -18.13
N ASN A 260 -36.25 -11.78 -18.31
CA ASN A 260 -35.45 -11.10 -19.32
C ASN A 260 -34.07 -10.61 -18.81
N ALA A 261 -33.84 -10.63 -17.49
CA ALA A 261 -32.62 -10.10 -16.89
C ALA A 261 -31.43 -11.01 -17.25
N LYS A 262 -30.31 -10.40 -17.64
CA LYS A 262 -29.06 -11.10 -17.94
C LYS A 262 -27.96 -10.72 -16.94
N SER A 263 -28.04 -9.55 -16.31
CA SER A 263 -27.13 -9.11 -15.25
C SER A 263 -27.41 -9.84 -13.94
N ASP A 264 -26.38 -10.46 -13.36
CA ASP A 264 -26.50 -11.15 -12.06
C ASP A 264 -27.01 -10.23 -10.95
N LYS A 265 -26.61 -8.95 -10.99
CA LYS A 265 -27.09 -7.96 -10.01
C LYS A 265 -28.57 -7.63 -10.19
N ALA A 266 -29.02 -7.44 -11.44
CA ALA A 266 -30.43 -7.19 -11.71
C ALA A 266 -31.29 -8.41 -11.36
N LYS A 267 -30.85 -9.62 -11.75
CA LYS A 267 -31.47 -10.89 -11.35
C LYS A 267 -31.60 -11.02 -9.84
N ALA A 268 -30.53 -10.75 -9.08
CA ALA A 268 -30.57 -10.83 -7.63
C ALA A 268 -31.61 -9.88 -7.02
N MET A 269 -31.68 -8.63 -7.49
CA MET A 269 -32.65 -7.65 -7.00
C MET A 269 -34.09 -8.04 -7.37
N LEU A 270 -34.35 -8.32 -8.64
CA LEU A 270 -35.66 -8.72 -9.16
C LEU A 270 -36.15 -10.03 -8.52
N ASN A 271 -35.28 -11.02 -8.34
CA ASN A 271 -35.63 -12.27 -7.68
C ASN A 271 -35.96 -12.06 -6.20
N THR A 272 -35.17 -11.24 -5.48
CA THR A 272 -35.48 -10.90 -4.08
C THR A 272 -36.86 -10.25 -3.99
N ALA A 273 -37.13 -9.26 -4.83
CA ALA A 273 -38.42 -8.58 -4.86
C ALA A 273 -39.57 -9.52 -5.26
N PHE A 274 -39.38 -10.40 -6.24
CA PHE A 274 -40.39 -11.38 -6.64
C PHE A 274 -40.73 -12.37 -5.51
N GLN A 275 -39.72 -12.94 -4.86
CA GLN A 275 -39.93 -13.88 -3.76
C GLN A 275 -40.65 -13.23 -2.57
N VAL A 276 -40.32 -11.98 -2.28
CA VAL A 276 -40.86 -11.26 -1.12
C VAL A 276 -42.25 -10.69 -1.41
N VAL A 277 -42.37 -9.89 -2.47
CA VAL A 277 -43.61 -9.15 -2.80
C VAL A 277 -44.67 -10.07 -3.40
N CYS A 278 -44.27 -11.05 -4.22
CA CYS A 278 -45.19 -11.89 -4.99
C CYS A 278 -45.44 -13.26 -4.39
N GLN A 279 -44.48 -13.81 -3.65
CA GLN A 279 -44.63 -15.11 -2.97
C GLN A 279 -44.76 -15.00 -1.45
N GLY A 280 -44.71 -13.78 -0.89
CA GLY A 280 -44.92 -13.54 0.54
C GLY A 280 -43.79 -14.07 1.45
N LYS A 281 -42.60 -14.35 0.91
CA LYS A 281 -41.48 -14.85 1.71
C LYS A 281 -40.85 -13.74 2.55
N LYS A 282 -40.30 -14.13 3.70
CA LYS A 282 -39.52 -13.25 4.58
C LYS A 282 -38.07 -13.17 4.13
N TYR A 283 -37.34 -12.14 4.56
CA TYR A 283 -35.89 -12.07 4.29
C TYR A 283 -35.14 -13.22 4.96
N SER A 284 -35.58 -13.64 6.16
CA SER A 284 -35.03 -14.83 6.84
C SER A 284 -35.10 -16.09 6.00
N ASP A 285 -36.18 -16.28 5.23
CA ASP A 285 -36.41 -17.49 4.43
C ASP A 285 -35.45 -17.57 3.24
N LEU A 286 -34.95 -16.41 2.81
CA LEU A 286 -33.99 -16.26 1.70
C LEU A 286 -32.53 -16.23 2.19
N GLY A 287 -32.28 -16.26 3.49
CA GLY A 287 -30.94 -16.11 4.07
C GLY A 287 -30.28 -14.78 3.74
N ILE A 288 -31.07 -13.72 3.47
CA ILE A 288 -30.56 -12.39 3.11
C ILE A 288 -30.58 -11.46 4.33
N ASP A 289 -29.55 -10.64 4.47
CA ASP A 289 -29.54 -9.54 5.44
C ASP A 289 -30.72 -8.60 5.20
N ARG A 290 -31.42 -8.20 6.27
CA ARG A 290 -32.64 -7.36 6.20
C ARG A 290 -32.39 -6.04 5.47
N SER A 291 -31.26 -5.38 5.75
CA SER A 291 -30.95 -4.09 5.10
C SER A 291 -30.65 -4.25 3.62
N ARG A 292 -30.02 -5.35 3.22
CA ARG A 292 -29.84 -5.70 1.80
C ARG A 292 -31.17 -6.07 1.14
N GLY A 293 -32.04 -6.80 1.83
CA GLY A 293 -33.39 -7.15 1.40
C GLY A 293 -34.23 -5.90 1.13
N ASP A 294 -34.31 -5.00 2.10
CA ASP A 294 -35.01 -3.71 2.00
C ASP A 294 -34.52 -2.91 0.79
N TRP A 295 -33.19 -2.82 0.60
CA TRP A 295 -32.60 -2.12 -0.53
C TRP A 295 -32.96 -2.72 -1.90
N HIS A 296 -32.98 -4.05 -2.01
CA HIS A 296 -33.38 -4.73 -3.24
C HIS A 296 -34.85 -4.50 -3.55
N VAL A 297 -35.73 -4.74 -2.56
CA VAL A 297 -37.19 -4.63 -2.72
C VAL A 297 -37.59 -3.20 -3.05
N LEU A 298 -37.13 -2.22 -2.27
CA LEU A 298 -37.46 -0.81 -2.48
C LEU A 298 -37.07 -0.32 -3.86
N LYS A 299 -35.84 -0.61 -4.32
CA LYS A 299 -35.41 -0.19 -5.65
C LYS A 299 -36.23 -0.82 -6.75
N THR A 300 -36.55 -2.11 -6.65
CA THR A 300 -37.39 -2.77 -7.63
C THR A 300 -38.80 -2.18 -7.64
N LEU A 301 -39.44 -2.00 -6.48
CA LEU A 301 -40.78 -1.40 -6.39
C LEU A 301 -40.82 0.01 -6.98
N LEU A 302 -39.85 0.87 -6.61
CA LEU A 302 -39.72 2.22 -7.15
C LEU A 302 -39.49 2.21 -8.66
N SER A 303 -38.58 1.38 -9.17
CA SER A 303 -38.31 1.24 -10.61
C SER A 303 -39.53 0.76 -11.41
N HIS A 304 -40.43 0.02 -10.77
CA HIS A 304 -41.69 -0.43 -11.36
C HIS A 304 -42.87 0.55 -11.14
N GLY A 305 -42.61 1.73 -10.55
CA GLY A 305 -43.57 2.83 -10.42
C GLY A 305 -44.42 2.81 -9.15
N VAL A 306 -44.08 1.98 -8.16
CA VAL A 306 -44.67 2.04 -6.82
C VAL A 306 -43.92 3.08 -6.01
N THR A 307 -44.43 4.31 -5.99
CA THR A 307 -43.79 5.43 -5.30
C THR A 307 -44.61 5.96 -4.13
N ASP A 308 -45.78 5.38 -3.88
CA ASP A 308 -46.59 5.68 -2.70
C ASP A 308 -45.96 5.03 -1.46
N ILE A 309 -45.64 5.84 -0.45
CA ILE A 309 -44.91 5.39 0.75
C ILE A 309 -45.74 4.37 1.55
N ASP A 310 -47.04 4.59 1.66
CA ASP A 310 -47.91 3.73 2.45
C ASP A 310 -48.10 2.38 1.74
N MET A 311 -48.16 2.39 0.40
CA MET A 311 -48.13 1.15 -0.39
C MET A 311 -46.79 0.42 -0.31
N LEU A 312 -45.66 1.15 -0.33
CA LEU A 312 -44.34 0.56 -0.18
C LEU A 312 -44.22 -0.18 1.15
N GLN A 313 -44.70 0.41 2.25
CA GLN A 313 -44.73 -0.26 3.55
C GLN A 313 -45.56 -1.55 3.47
N GLN A 314 -46.74 -1.53 2.87
CA GLN A 314 -47.62 -2.71 2.78
C GLN A 314 -47.10 -3.84 1.87
N LEU A 315 -46.13 -3.56 0.99
CA LEU A 315 -45.54 -4.55 0.08
C LEU A 315 -44.20 -5.12 0.58
N ILE A 316 -43.60 -4.50 1.59
CA ILE A 316 -42.36 -4.95 2.25
C ILE A 316 -42.73 -6.00 3.32
N PRO A 317 -41.89 -7.03 3.57
CA PRO A 317 -42.24 -8.12 4.48
C PRO A 317 -42.13 -7.68 5.94
N ASN A 318 -42.87 -8.34 6.83
CA ASN A 318 -42.95 -7.96 8.24
C ASN A 318 -41.61 -8.11 9.00
N ASP A 319 -40.65 -8.90 8.50
CA ASP A 319 -39.30 -9.02 9.07
C ASP A 319 -38.32 -7.97 8.54
N SER A 320 -38.81 -7.02 7.72
CA SER A 320 -38.09 -5.83 7.30
C SER A 320 -37.63 -4.99 8.48
N LYS A 321 -36.50 -4.30 8.27
CA LYS A 321 -35.99 -3.34 9.25
C LYS A 321 -36.88 -2.10 9.36
N VAL A 322 -37.77 -1.87 8.40
CA VAL A 322 -38.77 -0.78 8.39
C VAL A 322 -39.76 -0.91 9.54
N PHE A 323 -40.15 -2.14 9.91
CA PHE A 323 -41.11 -2.40 11.00
C PHE A 323 -40.44 -2.63 12.36
N ALA A 324 -39.11 -2.52 12.43
CA ALA A 324 -38.39 -2.74 13.67
C ALA A 324 -38.55 -1.51 14.60
N PRO A 325 -38.96 -1.68 15.87
CA PRO A 325 -39.41 -0.60 16.79
C PRO A 325 -38.39 0.50 17.16
N LYS A 326 -37.21 0.54 16.53
CA LYS A 326 -36.12 1.51 16.79
C LYS A 326 -35.68 2.29 15.54
N TRP A 327 -36.42 2.21 14.43
CA TRP A 327 -35.87 2.52 13.09
C TRP A 327 -36.75 3.38 12.18
N ASP A 328 -37.63 4.23 12.71
CA ASP A 328 -38.46 5.14 11.88
C ASP A 328 -37.61 6.00 10.91
N LYS A 329 -36.38 6.36 11.31
CA LYS A 329 -35.41 7.09 10.46
C LYS A 329 -34.72 6.22 9.40
N TYR A 330 -34.60 4.91 9.62
CA TYR A 330 -33.95 3.99 8.68
C TYR A 330 -34.71 3.92 7.37
N PHE A 331 -36.03 3.79 7.44
CA PHE A 331 -36.86 3.67 6.26
C PHE A 331 -36.77 4.93 5.42
N VAL A 332 -36.94 6.11 6.04
CA VAL A 332 -36.84 7.41 5.33
C VAL A 332 -35.46 7.57 4.68
N HIS A 333 -34.37 7.30 5.40
CA HIS A 333 -33.01 7.37 4.86
C HIS A 333 -32.78 6.40 3.69
N THR A 334 -33.20 5.15 3.86
CA THR A 334 -33.05 4.10 2.83
C THR A 334 -33.90 4.41 1.61
N LEU A 335 -35.12 4.89 1.83
CA LEU A 335 -36.05 5.31 0.79
C LEU A 335 -35.52 6.53 0.04
N MET A 336 -35.02 7.56 0.72
CA MET A 336 -34.43 8.74 0.09
C MET A 336 -33.22 8.38 -0.77
N LYS A 337 -32.34 7.49 -0.26
CA LYS A 337 -31.21 6.97 -1.06
C LYS A 337 -31.67 6.19 -2.28
N ALA A 338 -32.65 5.29 -2.13
CA ALA A 338 -33.20 4.51 -3.24
C ALA A 338 -33.89 5.42 -4.27
N TRP A 339 -34.67 6.40 -3.79
CA TRP A 339 -35.37 7.41 -4.59
C TRP A 339 -34.40 8.26 -5.38
N ASN A 340 -33.34 8.79 -4.76
CA ASN A 340 -32.31 9.58 -5.44
C ASN A 340 -31.60 8.80 -6.56
N GLU A 341 -31.48 7.48 -6.46
CA GLU A 341 -30.94 6.64 -7.53
C GLU A 341 -31.96 6.34 -8.64
N VAL A 342 -33.25 6.21 -8.32
CA VAL A 342 -34.30 5.75 -9.25
C VAL A 342 -35.00 6.90 -9.97
N LYS A 343 -35.25 8.02 -9.27
CA LYS A 343 -35.99 9.20 -9.74
C LYS A 343 -35.50 9.71 -11.11
N PRO A 344 -34.18 9.92 -11.35
CA PRO A 344 -33.73 10.45 -12.64
C PRO A 344 -34.22 9.61 -13.83
N PHE A 345 -34.21 8.29 -13.69
CA PHE A 345 -34.65 7.36 -14.74
C PHE A 345 -36.18 7.30 -14.87
N LEU A 346 -36.93 7.44 -13.76
CA LEU A 346 -38.39 7.60 -13.81
C LEU A 346 -38.80 8.89 -14.53
N THR A 347 -38.04 9.97 -14.36
CA THR A 347 -38.25 11.23 -15.09
C THR A 347 -38.08 11.03 -16.59
N VAL A 348 -37.01 10.36 -17.02
CA VAL A 348 -36.78 10.00 -18.43
C VAL A 348 -37.96 9.20 -18.99
N LEU A 349 -38.43 8.17 -18.26
CA LEU A 349 -39.58 7.37 -18.66
C LEU A 349 -40.88 8.18 -18.73
N LYS A 350 -41.11 9.09 -17.77
CA LYS A 350 -42.28 9.98 -17.76
C LYS A 350 -42.27 10.96 -18.95
N ASN A 351 -41.09 11.45 -19.33
CA ASN A 351 -40.90 12.35 -20.46
C ASN A 351 -40.99 11.65 -21.82
N ALA A 352 -40.86 10.31 -21.86
CA ALA A 352 -40.84 9.54 -23.10
C ALA A 352 -42.06 9.76 -24.01
N LYS A 353 -43.21 10.11 -23.43
CA LYS A 353 -44.44 10.43 -24.19
C LYS A 353 -44.40 11.79 -24.90
N LYS A 354 -43.53 12.71 -24.46
CA LYS A 354 -43.52 14.13 -24.86
C LYS A 354 -42.29 14.56 -25.66
N LYS A 355 -41.22 13.76 -25.66
CA LYS A 355 -39.92 14.13 -26.24
C LYS A 355 -39.52 13.26 -27.43
N LYS A 356 -38.66 13.80 -28.28
CA LYS A 356 -38.10 13.05 -29.42
C LYS A 356 -37.06 12.04 -28.93
N ALA A 357 -36.82 11.06 -29.79
CA ALA A 357 -35.84 10.01 -29.60
C ALA A 357 -34.46 10.49 -29.12
N LYS A 358 -33.92 11.48 -29.83
CA LYS A 358 -32.60 12.06 -29.57
C LYS A 358 -32.53 12.72 -28.18
N GLU A 359 -33.53 13.54 -27.85
CA GLU A 359 -33.62 14.26 -26.57
C GLU A 359 -33.70 13.29 -25.38
N LEU A 360 -34.46 12.20 -25.51
CA LEU A 360 -34.55 11.17 -24.47
C LEU A 360 -33.24 10.42 -24.26
N LYS A 361 -32.48 10.20 -25.35
CA LYS A 361 -31.14 9.59 -25.27
C LYS A 361 -30.17 10.48 -24.50
N GLU A 362 -30.22 11.80 -24.73
CA GLU A 362 -29.39 12.80 -24.04
C GLU A 362 -29.77 12.87 -22.55
N GLU A 363 -31.07 12.96 -22.21
CA GLU A 363 -31.52 12.93 -20.81
C GLU A 363 -31.13 11.64 -20.08
N PHE A 364 -31.24 10.48 -20.76
CA PHE A 364 -30.81 9.22 -20.18
C PHE A 364 -29.30 9.19 -19.94
N ALA A 365 -28.52 9.72 -20.89
CA ALA A 365 -27.08 9.81 -20.75
C ALA A 365 -26.70 10.70 -19.56
N GLU A 366 -27.28 11.89 -19.43
CA GLU A 366 -27.07 12.80 -18.30
C GLU A 366 -27.40 12.14 -16.95
N ALA A 367 -28.59 11.54 -16.84
CA ALA A 367 -29.02 10.83 -15.64
C ALA A 367 -28.07 9.68 -15.26
N LEU A 368 -27.61 8.93 -16.26
CA LEU A 368 -26.67 7.83 -16.06
C LEU A 368 -25.26 8.31 -15.71
N SER A 369 -24.79 9.41 -16.32
CA SER A 369 -23.48 10.00 -16.04
C SER A 369 -23.42 10.45 -14.58
N GLN A 370 -24.39 11.24 -14.12
CA GLN A 370 -24.46 11.67 -12.71
C GLN A 370 -24.55 10.48 -11.75
N TYR A 371 -25.31 9.44 -12.13
CA TYR A 371 -25.39 8.21 -11.36
C TYR A 371 -24.03 7.52 -11.19
N ILE A 372 -23.29 7.37 -12.29
CA ILE A 372 -21.97 6.71 -12.30
C ILE A 372 -20.96 7.55 -11.53
N ILE A 373 -20.93 8.88 -11.73
CA ILE A 373 -20.05 9.80 -11.01
C ILE A 373 -20.25 9.66 -9.51
N ARG A 374 -21.49 9.73 -9.01
CA ARG A 374 -21.77 9.63 -7.57
C ARG A 374 -21.48 8.25 -7.00
N LYS A 375 -21.83 7.18 -7.73
CA LYS A 375 -21.66 5.81 -7.25
C LYS A 375 -20.19 5.39 -7.16
N TYR A 376 -19.40 5.81 -8.15
CA TYR A 376 -18.01 5.40 -8.28
C TYR A 376 -17.03 6.49 -7.86
N HIS A 377 -17.51 7.69 -7.51
CA HIS A 377 -16.69 8.85 -7.16
C HIS A 377 -15.63 9.10 -8.24
N ILE A 378 -16.11 9.30 -9.48
CA ILE A 378 -15.26 9.49 -10.66
C ILE A 378 -14.70 10.90 -10.65
N ILE A 379 -13.40 11.02 -10.95
CA ILE A 379 -12.70 12.28 -11.17
C ILE A 379 -11.86 12.19 -12.45
N THR A 380 -11.80 13.27 -13.22
CA THR A 380 -10.94 13.37 -14.40
C THR A 380 -9.89 14.44 -14.16
N PHE A 381 -8.64 14.04 -14.03
CA PHE A 381 -7.54 14.98 -13.85
C PHE A 381 -7.09 15.53 -15.20
N ILE A 382 -6.98 16.86 -15.30
CA ILE A 382 -6.42 17.58 -16.45
C ILE A 382 -5.23 18.41 -16.03
N GLN A 383 -4.22 18.49 -16.89
CA GLN A 383 -3.07 19.34 -16.69
C GLN A 383 -3.07 20.43 -17.75
N LYS A 384 -2.96 21.68 -17.30
CA LYS A 384 -2.82 22.85 -18.17
C LYS A 384 -1.34 23.08 -18.48
N HIS A 385 -1.05 23.37 -19.73
CA HIS A 385 0.27 23.77 -20.21
C HIS A 385 0.14 25.03 -21.06
N GLY A 386 1.25 25.70 -21.36
CA GLY A 386 1.23 26.95 -22.13
C GLY A 386 0.53 26.88 -23.49
N ASN A 387 0.37 25.69 -24.07
CA ASN A 387 -0.22 25.47 -25.40
C ASN A 387 -1.56 24.70 -25.38
N GLY A 388 -2.19 24.48 -24.22
CA GLY A 388 -3.47 23.77 -24.11
C GLY A 388 -3.59 22.88 -22.87
N GLU A 389 -4.60 22.01 -22.87
CA GLU A 389 -4.90 21.11 -21.75
C GLU A 389 -4.73 19.65 -22.19
N SER A 390 -4.20 18.80 -21.30
CA SER A 390 -4.09 17.36 -21.54
C SER A 390 -4.74 16.57 -20.41
N ILE A 391 -5.37 15.44 -20.75
CA ILE A 391 -5.98 14.55 -19.75
C ILE A 391 -4.88 13.71 -19.13
N VAL A 392 -4.70 13.86 -17.82
CA VAL A 392 -3.79 13.08 -16.98
C VAL A 392 -4.35 11.67 -16.79
N GLY A 393 -5.66 11.57 -16.55
CA GLY A 393 -6.39 10.31 -16.50
C GLY A 393 -7.74 10.42 -15.79
N ILE A 394 -8.53 9.37 -15.90
CA ILE A 394 -9.83 9.23 -15.26
C ILE A 394 -9.72 8.21 -14.13
N PHE A 395 -10.10 8.62 -12.92
CA PHE A 395 -9.92 7.83 -11.72
C PHE A 395 -11.23 7.62 -10.97
N ARG A 396 -11.25 6.61 -10.11
CA ARG A 396 -12.31 6.40 -9.12
C ARG A 396 -11.73 6.41 -7.72
N TRP A 397 -12.43 6.98 -6.75
CA TRP A 397 -12.01 6.91 -5.36
C TRP A 397 -12.19 5.49 -4.79
N SER A 398 -11.14 4.97 -4.15
CA SER A 398 -11.16 3.69 -3.44
C SER A 398 -10.92 3.93 -1.95
N LYS A 399 -12.00 4.15 -1.17
CA LYS A 399 -11.91 4.37 0.28
C LYS A 399 -11.11 3.27 1.00
N LYS A 400 -11.30 2.00 0.60
CA LYS A 400 -10.57 0.86 1.18
C LYS A 400 -9.05 1.01 1.04
N LYS A 401 -8.59 1.45 -0.14
CA LYS A 401 -7.16 1.60 -0.43
C LYS A 401 -6.61 3.00 -0.16
N GLY A 402 -7.48 4.00 0.00
CA GLY A 402 -7.06 5.40 0.12
C GLY A 402 -6.48 6.00 -1.15
N ILE A 403 -6.88 5.50 -2.33
CA ILE A 403 -6.31 5.95 -3.59
C ILE A 403 -7.35 6.32 -4.65
N TYR A 404 -6.94 7.17 -5.59
CA TYR A 404 -7.59 7.30 -6.89
C TYR A 404 -7.08 6.19 -7.82
N GLU A 405 -7.94 5.21 -8.10
CA GLU A 405 -7.62 4.10 -8.99
C GLU A 405 -7.91 4.48 -10.45
N PRO A 406 -6.96 4.32 -11.39
CA PRO A 406 -7.19 4.64 -12.79
C PRO A 406 -8.24 3.70 -13.40
N VAL A 407 -9.20 4.28 -14.11
CA VAL A 407 -10.32 3.57 -14.74
C VAL A 407 -10.47 3.86 -16.23
N ASP A 408 -9.61 4.67 -16.85
CA ASP A 408 -9.66 5.07 -18.28
C ASP A 408 -9.99 3.89 -19.22
N LYS A 409 -9.26 2.79 -19.06
CA LYS A 409 -9.39 1.58 -19.89
C LYS A 409 -10.65 0.78 -19.60
N THR A 410 -11.29 1.00 -18.45
CA THR A 410 -12.42 0.22 -17.95
C THR A 410 -13.72 1.02 -17.81
N LEU A 411 -13.69 2.36 -17.92
CA LEU A 411 -14.87 3.20 -17.72
C LEU A 411 -15.98 2.87 -18.72
N LYS A 412 -15.64 2.70 -20.01
CA LYS A 412 -16.60 2.22 -21.03
C LYS A 412 -17.22 0.86 -20.68
N LYS A 413 -16.47 -0.01 -19.99
CA LYS A 413 -16.99 -1.29 -19.48
C LYS A 413 -17.93 -1.07 -18.30
N ILE A 414 -17.59 -0.18 -17.35
CA ILE A 414 -18.47 0.21 -16.24
C ILE A 414 -19.80 0.77 -16.78
N ILE A 415 -19.72 1.73 -17.69
CA ILE A 415 -20.89 2.34 -18.35
C ILE A 415 -21.79 1.27 -18.97
N ARG A 416 -21.24 0.35 -19.77
CA ARG A 416 -22.03 -0.74 -20.38
C ARG A 416 -22.76 -1.60 -19.35
N HIS A 417 -22.09 -1.98 -18.26
CA HIS A 417 -22.72 -2.77 -17.21
C HIS A 417 -23.84 -2.01 -16.49
N GLU A 418 -23.67 -0.70 -16.27
CA GLU A 418 -24.69 0.12 -15.62
C GLU A 418 -25.89 0.37 -16.54
N ILE A 419 -25.69 0.62 -17.84
CA ILE A 419 -26.78 0.68 -18.84
C ILE A 419 -27.59 -0.62 -18.79
N MET A 420 -26.90 -1.77 -18.83
CA MET A 420 -27.54 -3.09 -18.81
C MET A 420 -28.35 -3.31 -17.53
N ARG A 421 -27.76 -3.01 -16.37
CA ARG A 421 -28.44 -3.17 -15.07
C ARG A 421 -29.66 -2.28 -14.96
N ILE A 422 -29.57 -1.01 -15.36
CA ILE A 422 -30.69 -0.07 -15.28
C ILE A 422 -31.79 -0.50 -16.26
N LYS A 423 -31.45 -0.85 -17.50
CA LYS A 423 -32.43 -1.38 -18.46
C LYS A 423 -33.23 -2.56 -17.92
N GLU A 424 -32.57 -3.50 -17.25
CA GLU A 424 -33.20 -4.73 -16.77
C GLU A 424 -34.03 -4.52 -15.50
N LEU A 425 -33.69 -3.52 -14.69
CA LEU A 425 -34.41 -3.21 -13.45
C LEU A 425 -35.74 -2.48 -13.71
N PHE A 426 -35.84 -1.72 -14.79
CA PHE A 426 -37.06 -0.98 -15.14
C PHE A 426 -37.94 -1.80 -16.10
N PRO A 427 -39.27 -1.73 -15.98
CA PRO A 427 -40.17 -2.49 -16.84
C PRO A 427 -40.10 -2.00 -18.28
N LYS A 428 -40.13 -2.94 -19.23
CA LYS A 428 -40.41 -2.63 -20.65
C LYS A 428 -41.90 -2.30 -20.76
N SER A 429 -42.29 -1.12 -21.24
CA SER A 429 -43.72 -0.88 -21.44
C SER A 429 -44.20 -1.59 -22.72
N GLU A 430 -45.48 -1.94 -22.76
CA GLU A 430 -46.12 -2.60 -23.92
C GLU A 430 -46.62 -1.59 -24.98
N GLU A 431 -46.72 -0.30 -24.65
CA GLU A 431 -47.12 0.78 -25.58
C GLU A 431 -45.92 1.40 -26.34
N GLU A 432 -44.71 0.84 -26.14
CA GLU A 432 -43.41 1.44 -26.46
C GLU A 432 -42.76 0.93 -27.76
N GLY A 433 -43.47 1.05 -28.89
CA GLY A 433 -42.80 0.98 -30.19
C GLY A 433 -41.72 2.08 -30.42
N LYS A 434 -41.65 3.10 -29.55
CA LYS A 434 -40.76 4.27 -29.68
C LYS A 434 -39.57 4.34 -28.70
N VAL A 435 -39.55 3.60 -27.59
CA VAL A 435 -38.47 3.73 -26.57
C VAL A 435 -37.38 2.69 -26.82
N THR A 436 -36.67 2.86 -27.93
CA THR A 436 -35.54 2.01 -28.36
C THR A 436 -34.17 2.55 -27.92
N PHE A 437 -34.11 3.46 -26.93
CA PHE A 437 -32.84 4.06 -26.44
C PHE A 437 -32.02 3.14 -25.53
N TYR A 438 -32.63 2.08 -25.01
CA TYR A 438 -31.96 1.13 -24.11
C TYR A 438 -31.16 0.05 -24.84
N GLU A 439 -31.04 0.08 -26.17
CA GLU A 439 -30.07 -0.78 -26.86
C GLU A 439 -28.65 -0.28 -26.55
N ILE A 440 -27.78 -1.19 -26.09
CA ILE A 440 -26.38 -0.87 -25.80
C ILE A 440 -25.66 -0.63 -27.13
N LYS A 441 -25.82 0.55 -27.69
CA LYS A 441 -25.12 1.01 -28.90
C LYS A 441 -23.86 1.76 -28.50
N SER A 442 -22.82 1.64 -29.33
CA SER A 442 -21.54 2.35 -29.14
C SER A 442 -21.73 3.86 -28.94
N GLY A 443 -22.68 4.46 -29.65
CA GLY A 443 -22.99 5.89 -29.56
C GLY A 443 -23.67 6.36 -28.27
N LEU A 444 -24.29 5.48 -27.46
CA LEU A 444 -24.77 5.87 -26.12
C LEU A 444 -23.62 5.75 -25.10
N VAL A 445 -22.82 4.68 -25.18
CA VAL A 445 -21.65 4.49 -24.32
C VAL A 445 -20.66 5.63 -24.48
N LYS A 446 -20.45 6.10 -25.71
CA LYS A 446 -19.59 7.26 -25.99
C LYS A 446 -20.17 8.53 -25.37
N LEU A 447 -21.45 8.83 -25.59
CA LEU A 447 -22.10 10.01 -25.02
C LEU A 447 -21.98 10.07 -23.49
N VAL A 448 -22.24 8.96 -22.80
CA VAL A 448 -22.10 8.87 -21.33
C VAL A 448 -20.64 9.02 -20.90
N TYR A 449 -19.70 8.46 -21.67
CA TYR A 449 -18.27 8.58 -21.37
C TYR A 449 -17.80 10.03 -21.46
N ASP A 450 -18.16 10.71 -22.55
CA ASP A 450 -17.80 12.11 -22.81
C ASP A 450 -18.43 13.02 -21.74
N GLU A 451 -19.72 12.83 -21.41
CA GLU A 451 -20.41 13.56 -20.35
C GLU A 451 -19.78 13.36 -18.96
N ILE A 452 -19.39 12.12 -18.60
CA ILE A 452 -18.70 11.85 -17.33
C ILE A 452 -17.37 12.60 -17.28
N MET A 453 -16.61 12.57 -18.37
CA MET A 453 -15.32 13.23 -18.46
C MET A 453 -15.48 14.73 -18.25
N ASP A 454 -16.40 15.37 -18.98
CA ASP A 454 -16.65 16.81 -18.94
C ASP A 454 -17.14 17.27 -17.56
N LEU A 455 -18.04 16.52 -16.91
CA LEU A 455 -18.57 16.85 -15.58
C LEU A 455 -17.59 16.62 -14.43
N THR A 456 -16.47 15.94 -14.66
CA THR A 456 -15.51 15.56 -13.61
C THR A 456 -14.12 16.15 -13.78
N LEU A 457 -13.95 17.07 -14.75
CA LEU A 457 -12.69 17.77 -14.99
C LEU A 457 -12.23 18.49 -13.71
N THR A 458 -11.04 18.14 -13.25
CA THR A 458 -10.38 18.72 -12.09
C THR A 458 -8.93 18.99 -12.45
N GLU A 459 -8.46 20.20 -12.12
CA GLU A 459 -7.08 20.58 -12.39
C GLU A 459 -6.10 19.74 -11.55
N TYR A 460 -5.08 19.21 -12.22
CA TYR A 460 -4.00 18.44 -11.67
C TYR A 460 -2.77 19.35 -11.57
N ASP A 461 -2.57 19.87 -10.36
CA ASP A 461 -1.41 20.70 -10.02
C ASP A 461 -0.23 19.80 -9.65
N ASP A 462 0.54 19.39 -10.65
CA ASP A 462 1.70 18.47 -10.51
C ASP A 462 2.76 19.01 -9.52
N ASP A 463 2.84 20.34 -9.33
CA ASP A 463 3.84 20.97 -8.47
C ASP A 463 3.46 20.93 -6.98
N ASN A 464 2.17 20.83 -6.65
CA ASN A 464 1.64 20.89 -5.28
C ASN A 464 0.99 19.59 -4.80
N ILE A 465 1.23 18.46 -5.47
CA ILE A 465 0.65 17.18 -5.05
C ILE A 465 1.28 16.71 -3.75
N PRO A 466 0.47 16.44 -2.71
CA PRO A 466 0.98 15.86 -1.48
C PRO A 466 1.67 14.53 -1.77
N LEU A 467 2.91 14.40 -1.29
CA LEU A 467 3.75 13.23 -1.50
C LEU A 467 3.26 12.06 -0.64
N ARG A 468 2.25 11.34 -1.14
CA ARG A 468 1.52 10.33 -0.37
C ARG A 468 1.69 8.92 -0.91
N ILE A 469 1.83 7.96 0.00
CA ILE A 469 1.74 6.52 -0.27
C ILE A 469 0.71 5.88 0.66
N ALA A 470 -0.27 5.18 0.09
CA ALA A 470 -1.25 4.45 0.88
C ALA A 470 -0.80 2.99 1.12
N PHE A 471 -0.76 2.57 2.38
CA PHE A 471 -0.55 1.20 2.84
C PHE A 471 -1.88 0.53 3.21
N GLU A 472 -1.88 -0.70 3.73
CA GLU A 472 -3.12 -1.32 4.19
C GLU A 472 -3.77 -0.56 5.36
N ASN A 473 -2.97 -0.14 6.34
CA ASN A 473 -3.41 0.44 7.60
C ASN A 473 -3.24 1.97 7.70
N TYR A 474 -2.34 2.59 6.93
CA TYR A 474 -2.08 4.04 6.97
C TYR A 474 -1.80 4.63 5.60
N THR A 475 -2.05 5.92 5.42
CA THR A 475 -1.46 6.72 4.33
C THR A 475 -0.31 7.54 4.90
N LEU A 476 0.89 7.31 4.38
CA LEU A 476 2.07 8.11 4.66
C LEU A 476 2.02 9.38 3.79
N GLU A 477 2.18 10.55 4.40
CA GLU A 477 2.32 11.83 3.70
C GLU A 477 3.66 12.46 4.09
N TRP A 478 4.57 12.62 3.13
CA TRP A 478 5.84 13.32 3.36
C TRP A 478 5.64 14.84 3.39
N SER A 479 6.35 15.51 4.30
CA SER A 479 6.41 16.96 4.41
C SER A 479 7.61 17.50 3.62
N THR A 480 7.40 18.56 2.85
CA THR A 480 8.45 19.19 2.04
C THR A 480 9.20 20.32 2.75
N ASP A 481 8.65 20.85 3.85
CA ASP A 481 8.98 22.20 4.33
C ASP A 481 9.56 22.25 5.74
N LYS A 482 9.56 21.15 6.50
CA LYS A 482 9.94 21.18 7.93
C LYS A 482 10.90 20.05 8.29
N LYS A 483 12.05 20.42 8.89
CA LYS A 483 12.98 19.48 9.53
C LYS A 483 12.36 18.77 10.73
N GLU A 484 11.33 19.38 11.32
CA GLU A 484 10.50 18.82 12.39
C GLU A 484 9.17 18.36 11.76
N ASN A 485 8.85 17.06 11.83
CA ASN A 485 7.71 16.39 11.17
C ASN A 485 7.89 16.09 9.67
N ILE A 486 8.88 15.27 9.34
CA ILE A 486 9.24 14.84 7.97
C ILE A 486 8.11 14.10 7.26
N PHE A 487 7.25 13.43 8.02
CA PHE A 487 6.06 12.79 7.49
C PHE A 487 4.98 12.69 8.57
N LYS A 488 3.73 12.47 8.14
CA LYS A 488 2.61 12.11 9.01
C LYS A 488 1.93 10.84 8.50
N LEU A 489 1.26 10.14 9.41
CA LEU A 489 0.48 8.95 9.10
C LEU A 489 -1.01 9.22 9.30
N ILE A 490 -1.80 8.92 8.27
CA ILE A 490 -3.26 9.07 8.28
C ILE A 490 -3.87 7.66 8.37
N PRO A 491 -4.58 7.31 9.45
CA PRO A 491 -5.22 6.01 9.60
C PRO A 491 -6.15 5.63 8.43
N ALA A 492 -6.21 4.35 8.07
CA ALA A 492 -7.00 3.89 6.93
C ALA A 492 -8.52 4.18 7.05
N ASN A 493 -9.04 4.22 8.28
CA ASN A 493 -10.44 4.59 8.57
C ASN A 493 -10.73 6.10 8.42
N GLU A 494 -9.69 6.94 8.43
CA GLU A 494 -9.79 8.40 8.33
C GLU A 494 -9.56 8.93 6.90
N ARG A 495 -9.27 8.03 5.95
CA ARG A 495 -9.04 8.37 4.54
C ARG A 495 -10.27 9.05 3.92
N THR A 496 -10.02 10.17 3.27
CA THR A 496 -11.00 10.92 2.47
C THR A 496 -10.47 11.19 1.06
N GLU A 497 -11.36 11.63 0.16
CA GLU A 497 -11.02 12.07 -1.20
C GLU A 497 -10.04 13.25 -1.24
N GLU A 498 -9.83 13.94 -0.12
CA GLU A 498 -8.85 15.03 0.04
C GLU A 498 -7.47 14.49 0.45
N HIS A 499 -7.44 13.37 1.20
CA HIS A 499 -6.24 12.71 1.71
C HIS A 499 -5.86 11.47 0.88
N TYR A 500 -6.01 11.59 -0.44
CA TYR A 500 -5.78 10.49 -1.37
C TYR A 500 -4.29 10.32 -1.72
N SER A 501 -3.92 9.11 -2.13
CA SER A 501 -2.66 8.81 -2.83
C SER A 501 -2.95 8.27 -4.24
N PHE A 502 -1.98 8.31 -5.15
CA PHE A 502 -2.02 7.56 -6.41
C PHE A 502 -1.42 6.16 -6.29
N HIS A 503 -0.74 5.88 -5.19
CA HIS A 503 0.02 4.66 -4.97
C HIS A 503 -0.51 3.90 -3.78
N TYR A 504 -0.91 2.65 -4.03
CA TYR A 504 -1.25 1.71 -2.99
C TYR A 504 -0.18 0.62 -2.90
N ILE A 505 0.35 0.43 -1.70
CA ILE A 505 1.26 -0.64 -1.32
C ILE A 505 0.47 -1.66 -0.49
N PRO A 506 0.38 -2.92 -0.94
CA PRO A 506 -0.48 -3.94 -0.34
C PRO A 506 0.17 -4.61 0.88
N HIS A 507 0.77 -3.80 1.76
CA HIS A 507 1.46 -4.22 2.98
C HIS A 507 1.14 -3.23 4.10
N LYS A 508 1.29 -3.64 5.36
CA LYS A 508 1.16 -2.75 6.51
C LYS A 508 2.51 -2.12 6.86
N ILE A 509 2.44 -1.05 7.65
CA ILE A 509 3.58 -0.48 8.38
C ILE A 509 3.30 -0.55 9.87
N ARG A 510 4.33 -0.65 10.71
CA ARG A 510 4.17 -0.79 12.18
C ARG A 510 4.16 0.58 12.83
N ASP A 511 2.96 1.07 13.16
CA ASP A 511 2.75 2.47 13.58
C ASP A 511 3.33 2.78 14.96
N GLU A 512 3.38 1.78 15.84
CA GLU A 512 3.99 1.83 17.17
C GLU A 512 5.45 2.32 17.17
N VAL A 513 6.16 2.23 16.04
CA VAL A 513 7.56 2.68 15.91
C VAL A 513 7.66 4.19 15.68
N PHE A 514 6.65 4.80 15.06
CA PHE A 514 6.67 6.22 14.71
C PHE A 514 6.19 7.10 15.86
N ASN A 515 5.32 6.58 16.72
CA ASN A 515 4.86 7.27 17.92
C ASN A 515 5.95 7.14 19.01
N ASN A 516 6.64 8.24 19.33
CA ASN A 516 7.66 8.39 20.39
C ASN A 516 9.14 8.31 20.00
N THR A 517 9.52 8.33 18.71
CA THR A 517 10.95 8.31 18.37
C THR A 517 11.46 9.65 17.84
N PRO A 518 12.45 10.30 18.49
CA PRO A 518 13.06 11.51 17.96
C PRO A 518 13.80 11.22 16.66
N LEU A 519 13.54 12.03 15.64
CA LEU A 519 14.26 12.00 14.36
C LEU A 519 15.43 13.00 14.42
N PRO A 520 16.59 12.70 13.80
CA PRO A 520 16.94 11.46 13.10
C PRO A 520 17.42 10.34 14.04
N PHE A 521 16.94 9.10 13.83
CA PHE A 521 17.57 7.89 14.38
C PHE A 521 19.03 7.80 13.99
N GLN A 522 19.94 7.41 14.88
CA GLN A 522 21.31 7.03 14.52
C GLN A 522 21.34 5.70 13.74
N VAL A 523 22.42 5.45 13.00
CA VAL A 523 22.59 4.21 12.22
C VAL A 523 22.52 2.96 13.11
N SER A 524 23.12 3.01 14.31
CA SER A 524 23.06 1.92 15.28
C SER A 524 21.63 1.65 15.75
N GLU A 525 20.85 2.70 16.01
CA GLU A 525 19.45 2.57 16.46
C GLU A 525 18.56 1.96 15.36
N LEU A 526 18.80 2.32 14.09
CA LEU A 526 18.12 1.68 12.95
C LEU A 526 18.51 0.22 12.80
N GLU A 527 19.78 -0.13 13.06
CA GLU A 527 20.23 -1.51 13.03
C GLU A 527 19.51 -2.34 14.11
N ASP A 528 19.46 -1.85 15.34
CA ASP A 528 18.76 -2.51 16.44
C ASP A 528 17.26 -2.68 16.14
N LEU A 529 16.66 -1.66 15.55
CA LEU A 529 15.27 -1.71 15.09
C LEU A 529 15.08 -2.77 14.00
N ALA A 530 15.94 -2.80 12.98
CA ALA A 530 15.90 -3.79 11.92
C ALA A 530 16.10 -5.22 12.47
N ARG A 531 17.00 -5.40 13.44
CA ARG A 531 17.23 -6.67 14.13
C ARG A 531 15.98 -7.15 14.87
N LYS A 532 15.17 -6.23 15.40
CA LYS A 532 13.90 -6.53 16.06
C LYS A 532 12.76 -6.84 15.08
N LEU A 533 12.67 -6.08 13.98
CA LEU A 533 11.48 -6.11 13.10
C LEU A 533 11.63 -7.01 11.87
N CYS A 534 12.84 -7.09 11.30
CA CYS A 534 13.15 -7.82 10.07
C CYS A 534 14.58 -8.40 10.10
N PRO A 535 14.92 -9.25 11.09
CA PRO A 535 16.28 -9.76 11.30
C PRO A 535 16.84 -10.48 10.07
N ARG A 536 16.03 -11.30 9.38
CA ARG A 536 16.52 -12.07 8.22
C ARG A 536 16.86 -11.14 7.06
N SER A 537 16.04 -10.09 6.88
CA SER A 537 16.27 -9.07 5.86
C SER A 537 17.51 -8.24 6.18
N LEU A 538 17.73 -7.87 7.44
CA LEU A 538 18.96 -7.18 7.88
C LEU A 538 20.21 -8.02 7.59
N ASP A 539 20.22 -9.28 8.03
CA ASP A 539 21.36 -10.18 7.82
C ASP A 539 21.62 -10.39 6.32
N THR A 540 20.57 -10.52 5.53
CA THR A 540 20.64 -10.58 4.07
C THR A 540 21.27 -9.32 3.49
N PHE A 541 20.82 -8.13 3.89
CA PHE A 541 21.33 -6.86 3.37
C PHE A 541 22.81 -6.65 3.73
N LYS A 542 23.22 -7.10 4.92
CA LYS A 542 24.64 -7.13 5.33
C LYS A 542 25.46 -8.13 4.50
N GLN A 543 24.94 -9.32 4.23
CA GLN A 543 25.60 -10.28 3.34
C GLN A 543 25.71 -9.75 1.91
N TRP A 544 24.72 -9.00 1.44
CA TRP A 544 24.71 -8.43 0.09
C TRP A 544 25.63 -7.24 -0.06
N ALA A 545 25.61 -6.27 0.85
CA ALA A 545 26.26 -4.97 0.67
C ALA A 545 27.34 -4.64 1.73
N GLY A 546 27.62 -5.55 2.66
CA GLY A 546 28.57 -5.33 3.75
C GLY A 546 28.17 -4.15 4.62
N ASP A 547 29.11 -3.26 4.90
CA ASP A 547 28.90 -2.04 5.70
C ASP A 547 27.93 -1.04 5.05
N LYS A 548 27.62 -1.21 3.76
CA LYS A 548 26.69 -0.37 2.99
C LYS A 548 25.24 -0.85 3.09
N TRP A 549 24.93 -1.79 3.99
CA TRP A 549 23.59 -2.41 4.13
C TRP A 549 22.45 -1.41 4.33
N ILE A 550 22.69 -0.32 5.06
CA ILE A 550 21.67 0.71 5.35
C ILE A 550 21.12 1.34 4.07
N THR A 551 21.97 1.47 3.05
CA THR A 551 21.59 2.08 1.77
C THR A 551 20.55 1.27 1.02
N LEU A 552 20.45 -0.04 1.26
CA LEU A 552 19.35 -0.83 0.71
C LEU A 552 18.00 -0.46 1.35
N PHE A 553 17.97 -0.18 2.65
CA PHE A 553 16.76 0.36 3.31
C PHE A 553 16.44 1.78 2.83
N GLU A 554 17.46 2.64 2.69
CA GLU A 554 17.29 4.01 2.17
C GLU A 554 16.76 4.02 0.74
N ILE A 555 17.23 3.13 -0.15
CA ILE A 555 16.72 2.98 -1.52
C ILE A 555 15.23 2.62 -1.49
N ILE A 556 14.85 1.62 -0.70
CA ILE A 556 13.45 1.23 -0.57
C ILE A 556 12.62 2.43 -0.08
N GLY A 557 13.07 3.14 0.95
CA GLY A 557 12.38 4.32 1.45
C GLY A 557 12.29 5.45 0.41
N TYR A 558 13.32 5.65 -0.41
CA TYR A 558 13.27 6.64 -1.48
C TYR A 558 12.24 6.27 -2.56
N THR A 559 12.02 4.98 -2.84
CA THR A 559 10.93 4.57 -3.74
C THR A 559 9.54 4.88 -3.17
N LEU A 560 9.41 5.09 -1.85
CA LEU A 560 8.18 5.54 -1.19
C LEU A 560 8.01 7.06 -1.19
N TYR A 561 8.91 7.80 -1.83
CA TYR A 561 8.87 9.25 -1.97
C TYR A 561 8.58 9.61 -3.44
N PRO A 562 7.32 9.99 -3.79
CA PRO A 562 6.90 10.28 -5.17
C PRO A 562 7.47 11.56 -5.79
N ALA A 563 8.75 11.88 -5.53
CA ALA A 563 9.47 13.00 -6.13
C ALA A 563 10.96 12.68 -6.29
N THR A 564 11.66 13.43 -7.14
CA THR A 564 13.08 13.21 -7.49
C THR A 564 14.02 14.23 -6.85
N LYS A 565 13.66 14.80 -5.68
CA LYS A 565 14.42 15.89 -5.03
C LYS A 565 15.93 15.62 -4.82
N ILE A 566 16.32 14.37 -4.54
CA ILE A 566 17.73 13.98 -4.30
C ILE A 566 18.51 13.77 -5.61
N LYS A 567 17.82 13.57 -6.73
CA LYS A 567 18.38 13.41 -8.08
C LYS A 567 19.37 12.25 -8.23
N LEU A 568 19.00 11.06 -7.73
CA LEU A 568 19.81 9.85 -7.82
C LEU A 568 19.12 8.71 -8.59
N ALA A 569 19.95 7.95 -9.29
CA ALA A 569 19.71 6.63 -9.85
C ALA A 569 20.69 5.63 -9.23
N PHE A 570 20.30 4.36 -9.16
CA PHE A 570 21.02 3.34 -8.42
C PHE A 570 21.54 2.25 -9.35
N MET A 571 22.81 1.90 -9.16
CA MET A 571 23.44 0.77 -9.84
C MET A 571 23.81 -0.28 -8.80
N LEU A 572 23.23 -1.47 -8.89
CA LEU A 572 23.63 -2.64 -8.12
C LEU A 572 24.65 -3.39 -8.98
N LEU A 573 25.91 -3.42 -8.57
CA LEU A 573 27.02 -3.99 -9.33
C LEU A 573 27.59 -5.22 -8.62
N GLY A 574 27.80 -6.33 -9.33
CA GLY A 574 28.45 -7.52 -8.73
C GLY A 574 28.45 -8.73 -9.65
N PRO A 575 29.02 -9.88 -9.27
CA PRO A 575 29.04 -11.09 -10.08
C PRO A 575 27.64 -11.73 -10.22
N ARG A 576 27.55 -12.80 -11.01
CA ARG A 576 26.32 -13.60 -11.10
C ARG A 576 25.97 -14.17 -9.71
N ASP A 577 24.67 -14.36 -9.47
CA ASP A 577 24.12 -14.96 -8.26
C ASP A 577 24.50 -14.21 -6.97
N SER A 578 24.68 -12.89 -7.06
CA SER A 578 25.08 -12.04 -5.93
C SER A 578 23.93 -11.43 -5.12
N GLY A 579 22.67 -11.79 -5.42
CA GLY A 579 21.50 -11.23 -4.75
C GLY A 579 20.89 -9.96 -5.37
N LYS A 580 21.51 -9.35 -6.38
CA LYS A 580 20.99 -8.14 -7.06
C LYS A 580 19.57 -8.32 -7.62
N SER A 581 19.37 -9.38 -8.41
CA SER A 581 18.05 -9.69 -9.00
C SER A 581 17.02 -9.99 -7.91
N THR A 582 17.45 -10.59 -6.82
CA THR A 582 16.64 -10.88 -5.63
C THR A 582 16.20 -9.60 -4.91
N PHE A 583 17.07 -8.60 -4.81
CA PHE A 583 16.70 -7.28 -4.29
C PHE A 583 15.70 -6.54 -5.21
N LEU A 584 15.87 -6.62 -6.54
CA LEU A 584 14.85 -6.09 -7.48
C LEU A 584 13.51 -6.82 -7.33
N GLN A 585 13.53 -8.14 -7.11
CA GLN A 585 12.32 -8.93 -6.85
C GLN A 585 11.65 -8.51 -5.54
N LEU A 586 12.44 -8.23 -4.49
CA LEU A 586 11.95 -7.70 -3.22
C LEU A 586 11.26 -6.34 -3.41
N LEU A 587 11.91 -5.38 -4.09
CA LEU A 587 11.32 -4.07 -4.41
C LEU A 587 10.01 -4.23 -5.18
N LYS A 588 9.96 -5.13 -6.16
CA LYS A 588 8.73 -5.41 -6.92
C LYS A 588 7.62 -6.02 -6.07
N LYS A 589 7.97 -6.86 -5.08
CA LYS A 589 7.02 -7.42 -4.11
C LYS A 589 6.46 -6.33 -3.23
N ILE A 590 7.33 -5.53 -2.61
CA ILE A 590 6.98 -4.41 -1.71
C ILE A 590 6.11 -3.37 -2.44
N LEU A 591 6.58 -2.86 -3.58
CA LEU A 591 5.88 -1.78 -4.27
C LEU A 591 4.63 -2.27 -5.01
N GLY A 592 4.60 -3.55 -5.40
CA GLY A 592 3.52 -4.11 -6.18
C GLY A 592 3.54 -3.72 -7.67
N LYS A 593 2.85 -4.52 -8.49
CA LYS A 593 2.94 -4.46 -9.96
C LYS A 593 2.48 -3.13 -10.58
N HIS A 594 1.59 -2.39 -9.91
CA HIS A 594 1.07 -1.12 -10.43
C HIS A 594 2.04 0.06 -10.27
N ASN A 595 2.98 -0.06 -9.33
CA ASN A 595 3.93 1.00 -8.98
C ASN A 595 5.31 0.80 -9.64
N THR A 596 5.57 -0.36 -10.24
CA THR A 596 6.87 -0.69 -10.84
C THR A 596 6.77 -0.95 -12.34
N VAL A 597 7.83 -0.62 -13.08
CA VAL A 597 8.03 -1.04 -14.47
C VAL A 597 9.46 -1.60 -14.64
N SER A 598 9.71 -2.32 -15.74
CA SER A 598 11.02 -2.93 -16.04
C SER A 598 11.43 -2.63 -17.48
N ILE A 599 11.72 -1.36 -17.74
CA ILE A 599 12.20 -0.87 -19.04
C ILE A 599 13.72 -1.06 -19.08
N ARG A 600 14.21 -1.72 -20.15
CA ARG A 600 15.64 -1.92 -20.37
C ARG A 600 16.37 -0.60 -20.55
N VAL A 601 17.62 -0.52 -20.14
CA VAL A 601 18.44 0.70 -20.21
C VAL A 601 18.56 1.18 -21.65
N LYS A 602 18.81 0.26 -22.59
CA LYS A 602 18.91 0.58 -24.02
C LYS A 602 17.64 1.21 -24.57
N GLU A 603 16.47 0.72 -24.15
CA GLU A 603 15.18 1.23 -24.62
C GLU A 603 14.84 2.57 -23.96
N LEU A 604 15.14 2.70 -22.67
CA LEU A 604 14.87 3.90 -21.87
C LEU A 604 15.68 5.11 -22.34
N PHE A 605 16.91 4.90 -22.80
CA PHE A 605 17.83 5.97 -23.26
C PHE A 605 18.05 5.95 -24.77
N ASP A 606 17.12 5.37 -25.53
CA ASP A 606 17.07 5.51 -26.99
C ASP A 606 16.29 6.78 -27.37
N SER A 607 16.99 7.78 -27.91
CA SER A 607 16.42 9.06 -28.32
C SER A 607 15.35 8.93 -29.41
N ASN A 608 15.32 7.82 -30.14
CA ASN A 608 14.28 7.55 -31.15
C ASN A 608 12.99 6.99 -30.56
N ASN A 609 13.00 6.57 -29.29
CA ASN A 609 11.86 5.94 -28.64
C ASN A 609 10.97 6.96 -27.91
N ARG A 610 10.01 7.53 -28.66
CA ARG A 610 9.07 8.57 -28.20
C ARG A 610 7.95 8.07 -27.28
N PHE A 611 7.75 6.76 -27.19
CA PHE A 611 6.64 6.16 -26.41
C PHE A 611 7.06 5.68 -25.02
N VAL A 612 8.35 5.39 -24.82
CA VAL A 612 8.80 4.65 -23.63
C VAL A 612 8.70 5.46 -22.35
N MET A 613 8.75 6.79 -22.43
CA MET A 613 8.58 7.66 -21.25
C MET A 613 7.22 7.46 -20.62
N GLY A 614 6.15 7.32 -21.41
CA GLY A 614 4.78 7.17 -20.93
C GLY A 614 4.57 5.96 -20.01
N TYR A 615 5.45 4.95 -20.06
CA TYR A 615 5.41 3.83 -19.12
C TYR A 615 5.86 4.18 -17.70
N LEU A 616 6.58 5.30 -17.52
CA LEU A 616 7.00 5.83 -16.22
C LEU A 616 5.93 6.69 -15.55
N PHE A 617 4.85 6.99 -16.28
CA PHE A 617 3.72 7.74 -15.75
C PHE A 617 3.11 7.02 -14.53
N HIS A 618 3.06 7.73 -13.41
CA HIS A 618 2.62 7.23 -12.11
C HIS A 618 3.32 5.90 -11.72
N LYS A 619 4.65 5.87 -11.77
CA LYS A 619 5.47 4.75 -11.29
C LYS A 619 6.44 5.23 -10.21
N LEU A 620 6.62 4.40 -9.19
CA LEU A 620 7.58 4.62 -8.11
C LEU A 620 8.99 4.14 -8.47
N ALA A 621 9.11 3.10 -9.30
CA ALA A 621 10.42 2.56 -9.69
C ALA A 621 10.44 1.95 -11.10
N ASN A 622 11.57 2.15 -11.79
CA ASN A 622 11.98 1.36 -12.94
C ASN A 622 13.07 0.37 -12.48
N LEU A 623 12.72 -0.91 -12.43
CA LEU A 623 13.57 -2.01 -11.95
C LEU A 623 14.03 -2.84 -13.15
N THR A 624 15.30 -2.72 -13.52
CA THR A 624 15.86 -3.43 -14.68
C THR A 624 17.10 -4.23 -14.31
N ALA A 625 17.26 -5.39 -14.95
CA ALA A 625 18.45 -6.23 -14.84
C ALA A 625 19.12 -6.32 -16.20
N GLU A 626 20.41 -6.02 -16.26
CA GLU A 626 21.22 -6.01 -17.48
C GLU A 626 22.35 -7.03 -17.37
N THR A 627 22.43 -7.94 -18.34
CA THR A 627 23.40 -9.04 -18.33
C THR A 627 24.41 -8.97 -19.46
N LYS A 628 24.13 -8.19 -20.50
CA LYS A 628 24.99 -7.98 -21.68
C LYS A 628 25.64 -6.61 -21.60
N GLU A 629 26.50 -6.29 -22.56
CA GLU A 629 26.99 -4.91 -22.72
C GLU A 629 25.89 -4.02 -23.29
N TYR A 630 25.77 -2.83 -22.72
CA TYR A 630 24.76 -1.82 -23.08
C TYR A 630 25.36 -0.43 -22.94
N THR A 631 24.68 0.55 -23.54
CA THR A 631 25.16 1.94 -23.61
C THR A 631 24.05 2.88 -23.18
N ILE A 632 24.42 3.93 -22.46
CA ILE A 632 23.58 5.10 -22.23
C ILE A 632 23.93 6.13 -23.29
N ASN A 633 23.08 6.26 -24.30
CA ASN A 633 23.31 7.16 -25.44
C ASN A 633 22.83 8.59 -25.15
N ASP A 634 21.72 8.71 -24.42
CA ASP A 634 21.03 9.97 -24.14
C ASP A 634 21.21 10.40 -22.67
N ILE A 635 22.28 11.16 -22.42
CA ILE A 635 22.62 11.69 -21.09
C ILE A 635 21.63 12.76 -20.66
N ASP A 636 21.13 13.58 -21.59
CA ASP A 636 20.19 14.65 -21.26
C ASP A 636 18.87 14.07 -20.75
N ARG A 637 18.33 13.06 -21.43
CA ARG A 637 17.15 12.33 -20.95
C ARG A 637 17.36 11.67 -19.59
N PHE A 638 18.55 11.11 -19.32
CA PHE A 638 18.87 10.62 -17.98
C PHE A 638 18.85 11.74 -16.94
N LYS A 639 19.40 12.91 -17.26
CA LYS A 639 19.40 14.09 -16.39
C LYS A 639 17.99 14.63 -16.13
N THR A 640 17.11 14.57 -17.13
CA THR A 640 15.68 14.91 -17.03
C THR A 640 14.92 13.92 -16.13
N LEU A 641 15.07 12.62 -16.38
CA LEU A 641 14.40 11.55 -15.61
C LEU A 641 14.77 11.55 -14.12
N THR A 642 16.03 11.84 -13.83
CA THR A 642 16.51 11.94 -12.44
C THR A 642 16.32 13.35 -11.87
N GLY A 643 16.11 14.36 -12.72
CA GLY A 643 16.05 15.78 -12.34
C GLY A 643 14.70 16.22 -11.81
N GLY A 644 13.62 15.53 -12.21
CA GLY A 644 12.24 15.97 -11.92
C GLY A 644 11.73 17.01 -12.89
N ASP A 645 12.26 17.03 -14.11
CA ASP A 645 11.75 17.90 -15.18
C ASP A 645 10.54 17.24 -15.87
N GLN A 646 9.60 18.05 -16.36
CA GLN A 646 8.47 17.54 -17.14
C GLN A 646 8.94 16.86 -18.43
N VAL A 647 8.29 15.75 -18.78
CA VAL A 647 8.55 15.00 -20.00
C VAL A 647 7.27 14.82 -20.79
N THR A 648 7.38 14.94 -22.12
CA THR A 648 6.29 14.63 -23.04
C THR A 648 6.52 13.27 -23.67
N SER A 649 5.50 12.42 -23.66
CA SER A 649 5.52 11.10 -24.30
C SER A 649 4.34 10.95 -25.24
N ASP A 650 4.61 10.40 -26.43
CA ASP A 650 3.54 9.96 -27.32
C ASP A 650 2.84 8.75 -26.71
N VAL A 651 1.50 8.70 -26.84
CA VAL A 651 0.70 7.55 -26.44
C VAL A 651 0.05 6.97 -27.69
N LYS A 652 0.27 5.66 -27.93
CA LYS A 652 -0.31 5.01 -29.11
C LYS A 652 -1.83 5.21 -29.15
N PHE A 653 -2.31 5.74 -30.28
CA PHE A 653 -3.73 5.98 -30.56
C PHE A 653 -4.41 7.05 -29.69
N ASN A 654 -3.63 7.88 -28.97
CA ASN A 654 -4.12 9.00 -28.15
C ASN A 654 -3.24 10.24 -28.37
N GLY A 655 -3.64 11.39 -27.80
CA GLY A 655 -2.78 12.58 -27.73
C GLY A 655 -1.54 12.34 -26.85
N PRO A 656 -0.46 13.14 -27.03
CA PRO A 656 0.69 13.07 -26.16
C PRO A 656 0.31 13.44 -24.72
N ILE A 657 1.01 12.85 -23.76
CA ILE A 657 0.89 13.19 -22.35
C ILE A 657 2.17 13.90 -21.89
N THR A 658 2.01 14.95 -21.10
CA THR A 658 3.12 15.62 -20.41
C THR A 658 2.97 15.36 -18.92
N PHE A 659 4.05 15.04 -18.22
CA PHE A 659 4.03 14.77 -16.78
C PHE A 659 5.43 14.84 -16.18
N THR A 660 5.55 14.94 -14.85
CA THR A 660 6.84 14.84 -14.16
C THR A 660 7.11 13.41 -13.69
N PRO A 661 8.11 12.70 -14.25
CA PRO A 661 8.43 11.34 -13.81
C PRO A 661 9.14 11.37 -12.45
N TYR A 662 8.67 10.53 -11.52
CA TYR A 662 9.32 10.35 -10.22
C TYR A 662 9.79 8.91 -9.97
N ALA A 663 9.72 8.04 -10.98
CA ALA A 663 10.17 6.66 -10.88
C ALA A 663 11.68 6.60 -10.62
N LYS A 664 12.09 5.94 -9.54
CA LYS A 664 13.51 5.73 -9.25
C LYS A 664 14.09 4.70 -10.21
N ILE A 665 15.18 5.05 -10.88
CA ILE A 665 15.87 4.15 -11.80
C ILE A 665 16.82 3.28 -10.97
N ILE A 666 16.56 1.98 -10.96
CA ILE A 666 17.38 0.99 -10.23
C ILE A 666 17.79 -0.10 -11.21
N ILE A 667 19.08 -0.22 -11.43
CA ILE A 667 19.68 -1.11 -12.43
C ILE A 667 20.52 -2.15 -11.69
N ALA A 668 20.20 -3.43 -11.84
CA ALA A 668 21.10 -4.52 -11.49
C ALA A 668 21.96 -4.88 -12.69
N SER A 669 23.27 -4.91 -12.53
CA SER A 669 24.18 -5.30 -13.62
C SER A 669 25.43 -5.99 -13.11
N ASN A 670 26.03 -6.80 -13.99
CA ASN A 670 27.37 -7.35 -13.77
C ASN A 670 28.46 -6.47 -14.39
N LYS A 671 28.09 -5.58 -15.32
CA LYS A 671 29.00 -4.67 -16.02
C LYS A 671 28.42 -3.26 -16.05
N LEU A 672 29.26 -2.26 -15.91
CA LEU A 672 28.83 -0.88 -16.07
C LEU A 672 28.61 -0.55 -17.55
N PRO A 673 27.59 0.25 -17.91
CA PRO A 673 27.33 0.60 -19.30
C PRO A 673 28.40 1.51 -19.88
N ASN A 674 28.54 1.43 -21.20
CA ASN A 674 29.24 2.45 -21.95
C ASN A 674 28.47 3.78 -21.90
N VAL A 675 29.20 4.89 -21.88
CA VAL A 675 28.62 6.25 -21.83
C VAL A 675 29.20 7.07 -22.98
N SER A 676 28.34 7.79 -23.70
CA SER A 676 28.68 8.60 -24.86
C SER A 676 29.59 9.79 -24.49
N ASP A 677 29.23 10.55 -23.46
CA ASP A 677 30.09 11.59 -22.86
C ASP A 677 30.54 11.24 -21.44
N LYS A 678 31.86 11.09 -21.28
CA LYS A 678 32.52 10.70 -20.03
C LYS A 678 32.93 11.87 -19.15
N ASN A 679 32.73 13.12 -19.60
CA ASN A 679 33.15 14.32 -18.88
C ASN A 679 32.01 15.10 -18.22
N ASP A 680 30.75 14.68 -18.40
CA ASP A 680 29.59 15.34 -17.78
C ASP A 680 29.50 15.03 -16.28
N MET A 681 29.97 15.94 -15.43
CA MET A 681 29.89 15.79 -13.96
C MET A 681 28.46 15.83 -13.44
N ALA A 682 27.52 16.45 -14.18
CA ALA A 682 26.12 16.44 -13.82
C ALA A 682 25.50 15.05 -14.05
N PHE A 683 26.02 14.25 -14.98
CA PHE A 683 25.67 12.84 -15.12
C PHE A 683 26.21 12.01 -13.95
N TRP A 684 27.49 12.15 -13.63
CA TRP A 684 28.14 11.33 -12.60
C TRP A 684 27.59 11.55 -11.19
N ARG A 685 27.23 12.80 -10.83
CA ARG A 685 26.64 13.11 -9.51
C ARG A 685 25.26 12.50 -9.26
N ARG A 686 24.62 11.93 -10.28
CA ARG A 686 23.28 11.33 -10.21
C ARG A 686 23.32 9.82 -10.01
N TRP A 687 24.50 9.22 -9.84
CA TRP A 687 24.63 7.78 -9.60
C TRP A 687 25.03 7.50 -8.16
N LEU A 688 24.45 6.44 -7.61
CA LEU A 688 24.92 5.77 -6.41
C LEU A 688 25.11 4.30 -6.76
N ILE A 689 26.35 3.81 -6.61
CA ILE A 689 26.73 2.44 -6.98
C ILE A 689 26.89 1.61 -5.72
N ILE A 690 26.09 0.57 -5.58
CA ILE A 690 26.18 -0.41 -4.49
C ILE A 690 26.81 -1.68 -5.06
N GLU A 691 27.94 -2.07 -4.49
CA GLU A 691 28.64 -3.31 -4.82
C GLU A 691 28.03 -4.47 -4.03
N PHE A 692 27.75 -5.57 -4.72
CA PHE A 692 27.27 -6.84 -4.19
C PHE A 692 28.37 -7.87 -4.40
N PRO A 693 29.41 -7.95 -3.54
CA PRO A 693 30.64 -8.68 -3.83
C PRO A 693 30.52 -10.21 -3.70
N ASN A 694 29.52 -10.69 -2.96
CA ASN A 694 29.39 -12.11 -2.60
C ASN A 694 28.50 -12.86 -3.59
N THR A 695 28.72 -14.18 -3.75
CA THR A 695 27.89 -15.07 -4.57
C THR A 695 27.20 -16.10 -3.68
N PHE A 696 25.93 -16.41 -3.98
CA PHE A 696 25.07 -17.28 -3.17
C PHE A 696 24.54 -18.45 -4.01
N PRO A 697 24.31 -19.62 -3.40
CA PRO A 697 23.68 -20.74 -4.09
C PRO A 697 22.22 -20.42 -4.43
N ASN A 698 21.72 -21.04 -5.51
CA ASN A 698 20.32 -20.90 -5.90
C ASN A 698 19.41 -21.79 -5.03
N ASP A 699 18.42 -21.18 -4.39
CA ASP A 699 17.34 -21.86 -3.68
C ASP A 699 16.00 -21.14 -3.97
N ASP A 700 15.10 -21.86 -4.64
CA ASP A 700 13.79 -21.36 -5.07
C ASP A 700 12.86 -20.99 -3.90
N ASN A 701 13.08 -21.58 -2.72
CA ASN A 701 12.26 -21.34 -1.54
C ASN A 701 12.82 -20.22 -0.65
N TRP A 702 14.12 -19.96 -0.72
CA TRP A 702 14.83 -19.00 0.13
C TRP A 702 14.13 -17.64 0.14
N PHE A 703 13.75 -17.09 -1.03
CA PHE A 703 13.10 -15.78 -1.11
C PHE A 703 11.79 -15.71 -0.31
N ARG A 704 10.98 -16.78 -0.35
CA ARG A 704 9.69 -16.81 0.36
C ARG A 704 9.87 -17.01 1.86
N GLN A 705 10.92 -17.74 2.26
CA GLN A 705 11.25 -17.99 3.66
C GLN A 705 11.91 -16.78 4.33
N THR A 706 12.74 -16.04 3.59
CA THR A 706 13.42 -14.83 4.08
C THR A 706 12.46 -13.65 4.13
N PHE A 707 11.77 -13.34 3.02
CA PHE A 707 10.92 -12.15 2.92
C PHE A 707 9.44 -12.50 3.14
N THR A 708 9.15 -12.95 4.36
CA THR A 708 7.78 -13.15 4.84
C THR A 708 7.01 -11.82 4.90
N GLU A 709 5.69 -11.88 5.12
CA GLU A 709 4.88 -10.66 5.26
C GLU A 709 5.36 -9.81 6.45
N GLU A 710 5.64 -10.43 7.60
CA GLU A 710 6.14 -9.76 8.81
C GLU A 710 7.49 -9.05 8.57
N GLU A 711 8.39 -9.71 7.82
CA GLU A 711 9.69 -9.15 7.41
C GLU A 711 9.51 -7.96 6.47
N ILE A 712 8.54 -8.01 5.54
CA ILE A 712 8.23 -6.89 4.64
C ILE A 712 7.65 -5.69 5.40
N GLU A 713 6.73 -5.92 6.35
CA GLU A 713 6.22 -4.85 7.21
C GLU A 713 7.36 -4.20 8.02
N GLY A 714 8.32 -5.02 8.49
CA GLY A 714 9.54 -4.56 9.15
C GLY A 714 10.45 -3.75 8.22
N ILE A 715 10.73 -4.27 7.01
CA ILE A 715 11.52 -3.57 5.98
C ILE A 715 10.91 -2.21 5.67
N LEU A 716 9.61 -2.14 5.38
CA LEU A 716 8.93 -0.89 5.07
C LEU A 716 9.05 0.13 6.20
N THR A 717 8.85 -0.32 7.45
CA THR A 717 8.94 0.55 8.62
C THR A 717 10.35 1.12 8.80
N VAL A 718 11.38 0.27 8.74
CA VAL A 718 12.80 0.67 8.82
C VAL A 718 13.18 1.58 7.65
N SER A 719 12.73 1.27 6.43
CA SER A 719 13.02 2.04 5.22
C SER A 719 12.45 3.44 5.25
N ILE A 720 11.24 3.64 5.78
CA ILE A 720 10.66 4.98 5.94
C ILE A 720 11.54 5.83 6.85
N LEU A 721 12.02 5.27 7.96
CA LEU A 721 12.91 5.97 8.90
C LEU A 721 14.31 6.19 8.35
N ALA A 722 14.88 5.19 7.67
CA ALA A 722 16.16 5.32 6.98
C ALA A 722 16.10 6.45 5.94
N PHE A 723 15.05 6.51 5.14
CA PHE A 723 14.90 7.58 4.17
C PHE A 723 14.57 8.95 4.80
N ALA A 724 13.88 8.98 5.94
CA ALA A 724 13.69 10.20 6.71
C ALA A 724 15.04 10.80 7.15
N ARG A 725 16.03 9.96 7.52
CA ARG A 725 17.41 10.44 7.76
C ARG A 725 18.01 11.06 6.51
N VAL A 726 17.84 10.44 5.34
CA VAL A 726 18.32 10.99 4.05
C VAL A 726 17.75 12.37 3.79
N ILE A 727 16.45 12.58 4.06
CA ILE A 727 15.81 13.89 3.91
C ILE A 727 16.43 14.93 4.86
N ILE A 728 16.64 14.58 6.14
CA ILE A 728 17.26 15.50 7.12
C ILE A 728 18.69 15.85 6.71
N ASN A 729 19.48 14.83 6.38
CA ASN A 729 20.90 14.97 6.10
C ASN A 729 21.18 15.55 4.71
N GLY A 730 20.19 15.52 3.81
CA GLY A 730 20.31 15.93 2.41
C GLY A 730 21.16 14.99 1.53
N LYS A 731 21.58 13.84 2.06
CA LYS A 731 22.40 12.83 1.39
C LYS A 731 22.18 11.44 1.99
N PHE A 732 22.48 10.41 1.21
CA PHE A 732 22.48 9.01 1.68
C PHE A 732 23.61 8.77 2.67
N ASP A 733 23.44 7.82 3.59
CA ASP A 733 24.45 7.42 4.57
C ASP A 733 25.74 6.91 3.88
N TYR A 734 25.60 6.23 2.74
CA TYR A 734 26.69 5.98 1.79
C TYR A 734 26.43 6.71 0.48
N GLN A 735 27.27 7.69 0.12
CA GLN A 735 27.16 8.40 -1.16
C GLN A 735 28.55 8.75 -1.69
N GLN A 736 28.82 8.29 -2.91
CA GLN A 736 30.07 8.56 -3.62
C GLN A 736 30.09 9.97 -4.19
N THR A 737 31.28 10.56 -4.29
CA THR A 737 31.50 11.78 -5.05
C THR A 737 31.37 11.51 -6.56
N PRO A 738 31.02 12.52 -7.38
CA PRO A 738 30.97 12.36 -8.84
C PRO A 738 32.30 11.83 -9.42
N GLU A 739 33.42 12.22 -8.83
CA GLU A 739 34.77 11.79 -9.20
C GLU A 739 35.00 10.30 -8.87
N GLU A 740 34.56 9.84 -7.69
CA GLU A 740 34.61 8.43 -7.30
C GLU A 740 33.75 7.56 -8.21
N VAL A 741 32.51 7.97 -8.48
CA VAL A 741 31.60 7.28 -9.40
C VAL A 741 32.26 7.16 -10.78
N ARG A 742 32.75 8.27 -11.34
CA ARG A 742 33.42 8.31 -12.64
C ARG A 742 34.67 7.43 -12.63
N GLY A 743 35.47 7.48 -11.57
CA GLY A 743 36.68 6.66 -11.41
C GLY A 743 36.37 5.17 -11.42
N LEU A 744 35.40 4.74 -10.61
CA LEU A 744 34.91 3.36 -10.59
C LEU A 744 34.40 2.94 -11.97
N TRP A 745 33.61 3.79 -12.63
CA TRP A 745 33.06 3.50 -13.95
C TRP A 745 34.15 3.29 -14.99
N LEU A 746 35.09 4.25 -15.11
CA LEU A 746 36.15 4.20 -16.11
C LEU A 746 37.17 3.10 -15.82
N ASN A 747 37.44 2.77 -14.56
CA ASN A 747 38.26 1.62 -14.19
C ASN A 747 37.69 0.31 -14.76
N ASN A 748 36.36 0.17 -14.83
CA ASN A 748 35.69 -1.03 -15.32
C ASN A 748 35.55 -1.11 -16.85
N ILE A 749 35.49 0.04 -17.55
CA ILE A 749 35.16 0.06 -19.00
C ILE A 749 36.24 0.66 -19.90
N ASP A 750 37.29 1.30 -19.36
CA ASP A 750 38.31 1.99 -20.16
C ASP A 750 39.73 1.56 -19.80
N SER A 751 40.31 0.71 -20.65
CA SER A 751 41.64 0.12 -20.44
C SER A 751 42.76 1.16 -20.29
N VAL A 752 42.65 2.35 -20.89
CA VAL A 752 43.66 3.42 -20.74
C VAL A 752 43.58 4.05 -19.35
N TRP A 753 42.37 4.28 -18.86
CA TRP A 753 42.15 4.83 -17.53
C TRP A 753 42.61 3.84 -16.47
N SER A 754 42.16 2.58 -16.59
CA SER A 754 42.56 1.47 -15.74
C SER A 754 44.08 1.31 -15.69
N PHE A 755 44.75 1.28 -16.85
CA PHE A 755 46.22 1.24 -16.95
C PHE A 755 46.91 2.33 -16.12
N ILE A 756 46.55 3.59 -16.36
CA ILE A 756 47.20 4.71 -15.69
C ILE A 756 46.94 4.67 -14.19
N LYS A 757 45.69 4.47 -13.76
CA LYS A 757 45.35 4.45 -12.33
C LYS A 757 46.06 3.33 -11.60
N THR A 758 46.00 2.10 -12.12
CA THR A 758 46.66 0.95 -11.52
C THR A 758 48.18 1.15 -11.43
N TYR A 759 48.81 1.71 -12.47
CA TYR A 759 50.27 1.87 -12.47
C TYR A 759 50.73 3.08 -11.65
N VAL A 760 49.87 4.09 -11.46
CA VAL A 760 50.10 5.17 -10.49
C VAL A 760 50.00 4.62 -9.06
N GLU A 761 48.97 3.82 -8.75
CA GLU A 761 48.81 3.18 -7.44
C GLU A 761 49.99 2.26 -7.10
N LYS A 762 50.51 1.53 -8.09
CA LYS A 762 51.73 0.71 -7.95
C LYS A 762 53.04 1.49 -7.94
N GLY A 763 53.02 2.82 -8.09
CA GLY A 763 54.21 3.66 -8.15
C GLY A 763 55.05 3.53 -9.43
N ILE A 764 54.61 2.75 -10.43
CA ILE A 764 55.27 2.57 -11.73
C ILE A 764 55.18 3.86 -12.56
N ILE A 765 54.05 4.57 -12.47
CA ILE A 765 53.81 5.82 -13.18
C ILE A 765 53.74 6.97 -12.19
N THR A 766 54.45 8.06 -12.48
CA THR A 766 54.28 9.35 -11.79
C THR A 766 53.54 10.30 -12.73
N LEU A 767 52.49 10.93 -12.21
CA LEU A 767 51.59 11.80 -12.97
C LEU A 767 51.48 13.17 -12.30
N ASP A 768 51.96 14.21 -12.97
CA ASP A 768 51.69 15.61 -12.62
C ASP A 768 51.58 16.42 -13.93
N PRO A 769 50.36 16.68 -14.42
CA PRO A 769 50.13 17.38 -15.69
C PRO A 769 50.69 18.80 -15.75
N ARG A 770 50.98 19.40 -14.59
CA ARG A 770 51.53 20.76 -14.49
C ARG A 770 53.07 20.76 -14.51
N ASN A 771 53.70 19.60 -14.34
CA ASN A 771 55.14 19.47 -14.32
C ASN A 771 55.68 19.06 -15.71
N ALA A 772 56.30 20.03 -16.39
CA ALA A 772 56.85 19.83 -17.73
C ALA A 772 58.15 19.00 -17.76
N ASP A 773 58.75 18.75 -16.60
CA ASP A 773 59.97 17.95 -16.42
C ASP A 773 59.65 16.46 -16.27
N LEU A 774 58.40 16.11 -15.93
CA LEU A 774 57.91 14.74 -16.07
C LEU A 774 57.59 14.47 -17.53
N TRP A 775 58.41 13.66 -18.19
CA TRP A 775 58.13 13.26 -19.57
C TRP A 775 58.62 11.84 -19.86
N VAL A 776 57.98 11.20 -20.84
CA VAL A 776 58.32 9.86 -21.32
C VAL A 776 58.14 9.78 -22.84
N PRO A 777 59.05 9.14 -23.59
CA PRO A 777 58.87 8.89 -25.02
C PRO A 777 57.51 8.25 -25.31
N ARG A 778 56.77 8.77 -26.31
CA ARG A 778 55.41 8.28 -26.62
C ARG A 778 55.35 6.77 -26.86
N LYS A 779 56.36 6.22 -27.54
CA LYS A 779 56.45 4.79 -27.84
C LYS A 779 56.64 3.95 -26.58
N GLU A 780 57.43 4.42 -25.62
CA GLU A 780 57.75 3.69 -24.39
C GLU A 780 56.50 3.52 -23.52
N LEU A 781 55.80 4.60 -23.22
CA LEU A 781 54.56 4.54 -22.44
C LEU A 781 53.45 3.74 -23.15
N TYR A 782 53.35 3.85 -24.48
CA TYR A 782 52.36 3.10 -25.24
C TYR A 782 52.64 1.60 -25.28
N ASN A 783 53.91 1.19 -25.33
CA ASN A 783 54.28 -0.22 -25.23
C ASN A 783 53.95 -0.77 -23.85
N LEU A 784 54.24 -0.01 -22.78
CA LEU A 784 53.86 -0.38 -21.42
C LEU A 784 52.34 -0.55 -21.27
N TYR A 785 51.56 0.31 -21.93
CA TYR A 785 50.10 0.17 -22.01
C TYR A 785 49.67 -1.10 -22.77
N LYS A 786 50.32 -1.44 -23.89
CA LYS A 786 50.01 -2.67 -24.63
C LYS A 786 50.28 -3.92 -23.80
N GLU A 787 51.40 -3.93 -23.08
CA GLU A 787 51.75 -5.00 -22.14
C GLU A 787 50.66 -5.13 -21.08
N TYR A 788 50.29 -4.02 -20.42
CA TYR A 788 49.17 -4.02 -19.48
C TYR A 788 47.86 -4.56 -20.08
N CYS A 789 47.53 -4.16 -21.31
CA CYS A 789 46.33 -4.67 -21.97
C CYS A 789 46.39 -6.17 -22.22
N LEU A 790 47.53 -6.70 -22.64
CA LEU A 790 47.72 -8.13 -22.82
C LEU A 790 47.60 -8.86 -21.48
N ASP A 791 48.25 -8.37 -20.44
CA ASP A 791 48.27 -8.98 -19.10
C ASP A 791 46.89 -9.01 -18.44
N ASN A 792 46.00 -8.08 -18.81
CA ASN A 792 44.65 -7.94 -18.26
C ASN A 792 43.54 -8.32 -19.26
N GLY A 793 43.88 -8.92 -20.41
CA GLY A 793 42.90 -9.38 -21.40
C GLY A 793 42.11 -8.27 -22.11
N PHE A 794 42.62 -7.04 -22.14
CA PHE A 794 42.01 -5.94 -22.87
C PHE A 794 42.43 -5.94 -24.36
N PRO A 795 41.53 -5.65 -25.31
CA PRO A 795 41.86 -5.57 -26.74
C PRO A 795 42.79 -4.39 -27.11
N GLY A 796 43.10 -3.50 -26.17
CA GLY A 796 43.93 -2.31 -26.39
C GLY A 796 43.29 -1.27 -27.32
N VAL A 797 43.87 -0.07 -27.40
CA VAL A 797 43.48 0.96 -28.38
C VAL A 797 44.67 1.46 -29.19
N SER A 798 44.41 2.11 -30.33
CA SER A 798 45.46 2.70 -31.17
C SER A 798 46.27 3.78 -30.41
N LEU A 799 47.53 4.03 -30.80
CA LEU A 799 48.36 5.09 -30.20
C LEU A 799 47.68 6.47 -30.25
N ARG A 800 46.96 6.76 -31.35
CA ARG A 800 46.21 8.01 -31.49
C ARG A 800 45.09 8.08 -30.45
N THR A 801 44.31 7.02 -30.30
CA THR A 801 43.24 6.93 -29.30
C THR A 801 43.79 6.99 -27.88
N PHE A 802 44.90 6.29 -27.61
CA PHE A 802 45.62 6.30 -26.34
C PHE A 802 46.06 7.73 -25.96
N ALA A 803 46.75 8.42 -26.87
CA ALA A 803 47.18 9.81 -26.65
C ALA A 803 46.00 10.76 -26.41
N ASN A 804 44.91 10.63 -27.19
CA ASN A 804 43.70 11.43 -27.01
C ASN A 804 43.05 11.18 -25.65
N LYS A 805 43.00 9.92 -25.19
CA LYS A 805 42.45 9.56 -23.87
C LYS A 805 43.34 10.06 -22.73
N LEU A 806 44.66 9.94 -22.84
CA LEU A 806 45.60 10.51 -21.85
C LEU A 806 45.39 12.01 -21.68
N ASN A 807 45.23 12.73 -22.79
CA ASN A 807 44.93 14.15 -22.75
C ASN A 807 43.56 14.43 -22.11
N LYS A 808 42.50 13.76 -22.58
CA LYS A 808 41.13 13.97 -22.12
C LYS A 808 40.95 13.66 -20.63
N TYR A 809 41.60 12.60 -20.12
CA TYR A 809 41.41 12.11 -18.76
C TYR A 809 42.38 12.72 -17.75
N PHE A 810 43.61 12.96 -18.17
CA PHE A 810 44.71 13.31 -17.26
C PHE A 810 45.41 14.62 -17.66
N GLY A 811 44.95 15.35 -18.68
CA GLY A 811 45.58 16.60 -19.12
C GLY A 811 46.96 16.41 -19.77
N ILE A 812 47.36 15.17 -20.05
CA ILE A 812 48.69 14.85 -20.59
C ILE A 812 48.75 15.26 -22.06
N THR A 813 49.69 16.15 -22.38
CA THR A 813 49.92 16.66 -23.73
C THR A 813 51.14 15.98 -24.35
N SER A 814 51.61 16.47 -25.49
CA SER A 814 52.86 15.99 -26.05
C SER A 814 53.69 17.09 -26.65
N MET A 815 54.99 17.01 -26.41
CA MET A 815 55.98 17.97 -26.91
C MET A 815 57.17 17.23 -27.53
N LYS A 816 57.96 17.92 -28.34
CA LYS A 816 59.27 17.41 -28.79
C LYS A 816 60.30 17.72 -27.70
N LYS A 817 60.99 16.70 -27.19
CA LYS A 817 62.12 16.85 -26.26
C LYS A 817 63.41 16.45 -27.00
N ASN A 818 64.52 17.11 -26.67
CA ASN A 818 65.84 16.85 -27.26
C ASN A 818 66.56 15.75 -26.47
N PHE A 819 67.12 14.76 -27.17
CA PHE A 819 67.88 13.64 -26.61
C PHE A 819 69.39 13.74 -26.94
N GLY A 820 69.86 14.91 -27.37
CA GLY A 820 71.25 15.14 -27.76
C GLY A 820 71.42 15.14 -29.28
N LYS A 821 72.60 14.75 -29.76
CA LYS A 821 72.91 14.68 -31.19
C LYS A 821 72.94 13.23 -31.68
N LYS A 822 72.41 13.00 -32.87
CA LYS A 822 72.57 11.75 -33.61
C LYS A 822 74.01 11.61 -34.13
N PRO A 823 74.43 10.40 -34.57
CA PRO A 823 75.74 10.18 -35.18
C PRO A 823 76.05 11.08 -36.39
N ASP A 824 75.00 11.58 -37.07
CA ASP A 824 75.09 12.51 -38.21
C ASP A 824 75.18 14.01 -37.81
N GLY A 825 75.27 14.31 -36.51
CA GLY A 825 75.36 15.67 -35.97
C GLY A 825 74.03 16.42 -35.82
N THR A 826 72.90 15.83 -36.24
CA THR A 826 71.56 16.45 -36.10
C THR A 826 70.94 16.22 -34.71
N ASP A 827 70.06 17.13 -34.26
CA ASP A 827 69.34 16.96 -32.99
C ASP A 827 68.46 15.70 -32.99
N ASP A 828 68.61 14.82 -31.99
CA ASP A 828 67.70 13.70 -31.76
C ASP A 828 66.45 14.17 -31.02
N ARG A 829 65.46 14.69 -31.76
CA ARG A 829 64.19 15.15 -31.16
C ARG A 829 63.12 14.05 -31.24
N LYS A 830 62.64 13.60 -30.09
CA LYS A 830 61.53 12.63 -29.99
C LYS A 830 60.28 13.27 -29.40
N ARG A 831 59.11 12.82 -29.86
CA ARG A 831 57.81 13.20 -29.26
C ARG A 831 57.62 12.45 -27.95
N CYS A 832 57.46 13.20 -26.86
CA CYS A 832 57.24 12.68 -25.52
C CYS A 832 55.85 13.11 -25.02
N PHE A 833 55.25 12.27 -24.19
CA PHE A 833 54.16 12.71 -23.31
C PHE A 833 54.75 13.54 -22.19
N VAL A 834 54.05 14.60 -21.77
CA VAL A 834 54.52 15.55 -20.75
C VAL A 834 53.50 15.64 -19.62
N GLY A 835 54.01 15.76 -18.40
CA GLY A 835 53.29 15.62 -17.15
C GLY A 835 53.18 14.17 -16.66
N ILE A 836 53.96 13.26 -17.25
CA ILE A 836 53.95 11.83 -16.93
C ILE A 836 55.32 11.21 -17.18
N THR A 837 55.80 10.38 -16.25
CA THR A 837 57.02 9.59 -16.41
C THR A 837 56.83 8.17 -15.87
N ILE A 838 57.76 7.28 -16.21
CA ILE A 838 57.83 5.90 -15.70
C ILE A 838 58.93 5.85 -14.65
N ASN A 839 58.60 5.42 -13.45
CA ASN A 839 59.59 5.10 -12.42
C ASN A 839 60.21 3.74 -12.76
N ARG A 840 61.47 3.77 -13.23
CA ARG A 840 62.19 2.57 -13.69
C ARG A 840 62.57 1.64 -12.55
N GLU A 841 62.86 2.17 -11.37
CA GLU A 841 63.20 1.37 -10.19
C GLU A 841 61.97 0.63 -9.66
N ALA A 842 60.84 1.32 -9.54
CA ALA A 842 59.57 0.70 -9.15
C ALA A 842 59.11 -0.35 -10.18
N LYS A 843 59.32 -0.06 -11.47
CA LYS A 843 59.06 -1.03 -12.55
C LYS A 843 59.94 -2.27 -12.41
N GLN A 844 61.25 -2.10 -12.19
CA GLN A 844 62.20 -3.21 -12.02
C GLN A 844 61.93 -4.05 -10.77
N ALA A 845 61.54 -3.41 -9.66
CA ALA A 845 61.19 -4.11 -8.42
C ALA A 845 59.96 -5.02 -8.62
N ILE A 846 58.95 -4.56 -9.38
CA ILE A 846 57.75 -5.34 -9.70
C ILE A 846 58.03 -6.41 -10.77
N GLU A 847 58.91 -6.13 -11.73
CA GLU A 847 59.36 -7.11 -12.72
C GLU A 847 60.21 -8.22 -12.08
N ALA A 848 60.98 -7.93 -11.03
CA ALA A 848 61.73 -8.94 -10.27
C ALA A 848 60.82 -9.96 -9.56
N ASP A 849 59.65 -9.53 -9.08
CA ASP A 849 58.61 -10.41 -8.54
C ASP A 849 58.01 -11.34 -9.61
N MET A 850 57.94 -10.86 -10.87
CA MET A 850 57.50 -11.68 -12.01
C MET A 850 58.56 -12.67 -12.52
N ILE A 851 59.85 -12.49 -12.20
CA ILE A 851 60.91 -13.46 -12.58
C ILE A 851 60.71 -14.80 -11.87
N ASN A 852 60.36 -14.78 -10.57
CA ASN A 852 60.03 -15.99 -9.82
C ASN A 852 58.83 -16.73 -10.44
N GLU A 853 57.84 -15.99 -10.94
CA GLU A 853 56.67 -16.55 -11.61
C GLU A 853 57.01 -17.18 -12.97
N VAL A 854 57.96 -16.59 -13.71
CA VAL A 854 58.45 -17.15 -14.98
C VAL A 854 59.26 -18.43 -14.76
N GLU A 855 60.06 -18.54 -13.70
CA GLU A 855 60.75 -19.79 -13.35
C GLU A 855 59.74 -20.91 -13.06
N GLU A 856 58.70 -20.61 -12.27
CA GLU A 856 57.60 -21.53 -12.00
C GLU A 856 56.85 -21.93 -13.29
N PHE A 857 56.62 -20.98 -14.20
CA PHE A 857 56.01 -21.27 -15.50
C PHE A 857 56.89 -22.18 -16.35
N ILE A 858 58.21 -21.94 -16.40
CA ILE A 858 59.16 -22.81 -17.11
C ILE A 858 59.14 -24.23 -16.53
N GLU A 859 59.14 -24.37 -15.21
CA GLU A 859 59.00 -25.68 -14.55
C GLU A 859 57.66 -26.34 -14.88
N TYR A 860 56.58 -25.57 -14.90
CA TYR A 860 55.25 -26.07 -15.22
C TYR A 860 55.15 -26.55 -16.68
N VAL A 861 55.72 -25.82 -17.65
CA VAL A 861 55.81 -26.28 -19.05
C VAL A 861 56.62 -27.56 -19.13
N LYS A 862 57.78 -27.64 -18.45
CA LYS A 862 58.62 -28.85 -18.39
C LYS A 862 57.84 -30.06 -17.87
N LYS A 863 57.05 -29.88 -16.81
CA LYS A 863 56.28 -30.94 -16.16
C LYS A 863 55.07 -31.40 -16.99
N ASN A 864 54.51 -30.52 -17.81
CA ASN A 864 53.26 -30.76 -18.55
C ASN A 864 53.46 -30.78 -20.07
N ASN A 865 54.65 -31.12 -20.56
CA ASN A 865 54.92 -31.19 -22.00
C ASN A 865 53.98 -32.17 -22.71
N HIS A 866 53.42 -31.78 -23.86
CA HIS A 866 52.37 -32.47 -24.62
C HIS A 866 51.00 -32.61 -23.93
N ALA A 867 50.81 -32.01 -22.75
CA ALA A 867 49.51 -32.04 -22.10
C ALA A 867 48.53 -31.13 -22.83
N LYS A 868 47.31 -31.65 -23.06
CA LYS A 868 46.16 -30.84 -23.47
C LYS A 868 45.44 -30.36 -22.21
N LYS A 869 45.39 -29.04 -22.03
CA LYS A 869 44.78 -28.39 -20.87
C LYS A 869 43.64 -27.49 -21.31
N GLU A 870 42.53 -27.54 -20.59
CA GLU A 870 41.46 -26.54 -20.71
C GLU A 870 41.74 -25.36 -19.78
N VAL A 871 41.18 -24.18 -20.08
CA VAL A 871 41.32 -22.96 -19.25
C VAL A 871 41.00 -23.23 -17.77
N LEU A 872 39.92 -23.99 -17.51
CA LEU A 872 39.51 -24.39 -16.16
C LEU A 872 40.55 -25.30 -15.47
N GLY A 873 41.22 -26.17 -16.22
CA GLY A 873 42.27 -27.04 -15.71
C GLY A 873 43.49 -26.26 -15.23
N ASN A 874 43.95 -25.27 -16.00
CA ASN A 874 45.06 -24.41 -15.58
C ASN A 874 44.71 -23.53 -14.37
N CYS A 875 43.44 -23.10 -14.25
CA CYS A 875 42.99 -22.36 -13.08
C CYS A 875 43.02 -23.22 -11.80
N GLN A 876 42.75 -24.52 -11.91
CA GLN A 876 42.89 -25.47 -10.80
C GLN A 876 44.36 -25.74 -10.46
N ASP A 877 45.23 -25.86 -11.46
CA ASP A 877 46.64 -26.17 -11.27
C ASP A 877 47.43 -25.03 -10.60
N PHE A 878 47.12 -23.77 -10.92
CA PHE A 878 47.79 -22.60 -10.33
C PHE A 878 47.07 -22.01 -9.12
N GLY A 879 45.82 -22.42 -8.85
CA GLY A 879 45.00 -21.90 -7.74
C GLY A 879 44.60 -20.42 -7.85
N ASP A 880 45.03 -19.72 -8.89
CA ASP A 880 44.75 -18.30 -9.19
C ASP A 880 44.51 -18.14 -10.70
N GLU A 881 43.29 -17.74 -11.07
CA GLU A 881 42.87 -17.50 -12.46
C GLU A 881 43.74 -16.44 -13.15
N LYS A 882 44.17 -15.39 -12.43
CA LYS A 882 45.04 -14.36 -13.01
C LYS A 882 46.41 -14.93 -13.31
N LYS A 883 46.94 -15.80 -12.45
CA LYS A 883 48.23 -16.48 -12.65
C LYS A 883 48.15 -17.49 -13.81
N ALA A 884 47.07 -18.25 -13.90
CA ALA A 884 46.81 -19.16 -15.03
C ALA A 884 46.72 -18.41 -16.37
N ASN A 885 46.05 -17.24 -16.40
CA ASN A 885 45.98 -16.41 -17.61
C ASN A 885 47.33 -15.79 -17.99
N ARG A 886 48.14 -15.37 -16.99
CA ARG A 886 49.52 -14.94 -17.21
C ARG A 886 50.38 -16.08 -17.78
N PHE A 887 50.24 -17.30 -17.25
CA PHE A 887 50.92 -18.49 -17.77
C PHE A 887 50.57 -18.76 -19.22
N VAL A 888 49.28 -18.85 -19.58
CA VAL A 888 48.85 -19.14 -20.96
C VAL A 888 49.38 -18.07 -21.92
N SER A 889 49.26 -16.80 -21.55
CA SER A 889 49.73 -15.67 -22.35
C SER A 889 51.25 -15.69 -22.54
N TRP A 890 51.99 -15.95 -21.45
CA TRP A 890 53.44 -16.10 -21.48
C TRP A 890 53.87 -17.30 -22.33
N CYS A 891 53.23 -18.45 -22.15
CA CYS A 891 53.54 -19.71 -22.82
C CYS A 891 53.30 -19.60 -24.33
N MET A 892 52.19 -19.01 -24.75
CA MET A 892 51.93 -18.72 -26.18
C MET A 892 52.96 -17.77 -26.76
N LYS A 893 53.32 -16.69 -26.04
CA LYS A 893 54.32 -15.71 -26.49
C LYS A 893 55.71 -16.32 -26.65
N LYS A 894 56.02 -17.35 -25.87
CA LYS A 894 57.26 -18.14 -25.96
C LYS A 894 57.17 -19.29 -26.98
N ASN A 895 56.06 -19.42 -27.70
CA ASN A 895 55.75 -20.55 -28.59
C ASN A 895 55.82 -21.92 -27.90
N MET A 896 55.57 -21.93 -26.58
CA MET A 896 55.58 -23.14 -25.76
C MET A 896 54.17 -23.74 -25.55
N CYS A 897 53.14 -23.07 -26.09
CA CYS A 897 51.75 -23.51 -26.03
C CYS A 897 51.05 -23.20 -27.37
N TYR A 898 50.24 -24.15 -27.86
CA TYR A 898 49.49 -24.04 -29.11
C TYR A 898 48.00 -24.23 -28.87
N GLN A 899 47.18 -23.32 -29.37
CA GLN A 899 45.72 -23.44 -29.28
C GLN A 899 45.22 -24.58 -30.18
N ARG A 900 44.45 -25.51 -29.60
CA ARG A 900 43.86 -26.67 -30.31
C ARG A 900 42.32 -26.69 -30.31
N GLY A 901 41.70 -25.77 -29.57
CA GLY A 901 40.24 -25.57 -29.49
C GLY A 901 39.91 -24.19 -28.92
N VAL A 902 38.61 -23.90 -28.71
CA VAL A 902 38.15 -22.59 -28.18
C VAL A 902 38.77 -22.31 -26.81
N ASP A 903 38.81 -23.32 -25.93
CA ASP A 903 39.34 -23.21 -24.57
C ASP A 903 40.43 -24.24 -24.26
N THR A 904 41.02 -24.88 -25.27
CA THR A 904 41.99 -25.97 -25.13
C THR A 904 43.33 -25.63 -25.76
N TRP A 905 44.40 -25.86 -25.00
CA TRP A 905 45.78 -25.59 -25.38
C TRP A 905 46.62 -26.83 -25.20
N GLU A 906 47.56 -27.05 -26.11
CA GLU A 906 48.59 -28.07 -26.00
C GLU A 906 49.90 -27.40 -25.62
N ILE A 907 50.47 -27.81 -24.50
CA ILE A 907 51.79 -27.36 -24.07
C ILE A 907 52.84 -28.15 -24.86
N SER A 908 53.83 -27.48 -25.43
CA SER A 908 54.92 -28.11 -26.18
C SER A 908 56.17 -27.27 -26.04
N LEU A 909 57.21 -27.83 -25.43
CA LEU A 909 58.52 -27.17 -25.22
C LEU A 909 59.25 -26.81 -26.51
#